data_AF-A0A535YQD6-F1
#
_entry.id   AF-A0A535YQD6-F1
#
_cell.length_a   1.000
_cell.length_b   1.000
_cell.length_c   1.000
_cell.angle_alpha   90.00
_cell.angle_beta   90.00
_cell.angle_gamma   90.00
#
_symmetry.space_group_name_H-M   'P 1'
#
loop_
_entity.id
_entity.type
_entity.pdbx_description
1 polymer ?
#
loop_
_entity_poly.entity_id
_entity_poly.type
_entity_poly.pdbx_seq_one_letter_code
_entity_poly.pdbx_strand_id
1 'polypeptide(L)'
;MRPLIPALLAVVTATPFAARSASDTPNPTSVTIAGDLQSELGCPGDWQPDCALTHLKYDSEGDVWTGTFNVPAGSWQYKAALNNSWAENYGANAKPNGDNIHLNLAAATNVKFYYDHKTHWITDNVNSVIVTAPGSYQMAFGCSGDWQPTCLRSLLEDPDGDGIYTLTVALPVRNYEVKAAINESWDENYGAGGVRNGPNIPFTVGSDCQKTSFTYDSRSHVLTIGAASAAPQPATVTIVGSLQSELGCSSDWDPGCASASTNTNLAFDATDGVWQRTFSVPAGGWEYKAALNGSWDENYGANATLGGANIGLNLPAPSDVKFYYDHGTHWITDNKNKIIAVAPGSFQSELGCPGDWDPGCLRSWLQDPHGDGLYSFSTTALHAGSYETKVAINESWNENYGEGGVPGGPNIAFTVPRSCQEMFFLYNPGTHVLTVSASGAPKGNLNKAQAHWVTGNTILWNIGNPGGDVKLHYSGSGSLVLGNDGVSGGAEILLTYDPAGFARLPPSVQENYPHLAKFSAFRLPDSAAADVPDALRGQVAVSAKGADGALLDATSLQIPGVLDALYTYSGSLGATFSGGVPTFRLWAPTAQSVNLHLYDSSTSTTEQLLPMTPDTASGVWQIMGDASWYGKYYRYEVKVFTRSTGRVENNLVTDPYSVSLSRNSARTQI
;
A
#
# COMPACT_ATOMS: atom_id res chain seq x y z
N MET A 1 47.21 -57.48 5.03
CA MET A 1 47.73 -56.14 4.68
C MET A 1 46.78 -55.57 3.63
N ARG A 2 45.94 -54.60 4.00
CA ARG A 2 44.93 -53.97 3.13
C ARG A 2 45.56 -52.74 2.43
N PRO A 3 45.24 -52.45 1.16
CA PRO A 3 45.83 -51.32 0.44
C PRO A 3 45.11 -50.01 0.78
N LEU A 4 45.89 -48.92 0.76
CA LEU A 4 45.46 -47.53 0.98
C LEU A 4 44.59 -47.00 -0.17
N ILE A 5 43.50 -46.31 0.17
CA ILE A 5 42.67 -45.50 -0.73
C ILE A 5 43.05 -44.02 -0.51
N PRO A 6 43.30 -43.21 -1.55
CA PRO A 6 43.60 -41.80 -1.40
C PRO A 6 42.33 -41.00 -1.08
N ALA A 7 42.41 -40.15 -0.05
CA ALA A 7 41.33 -39.25 0.33
C ALA A 7 41.20 -38.10 -0.69
N LEU A 8 40.05 -38.02 -1.35
CA LEU A 8 39.66 -36.92 -2.21
C LEU A 8 39.23 -35.75 -1.31
N LEU A 9 39.92 -34.61 -1.41
CA LEU A 9 39.58 -33.37 -0.72
C LEU A 9 38.33 -32.78 -1.39
N ALA A 10 37.16 -32.91 -0.77
CA ALA A 10 35.93 -32.29 -1.24
C ALA A 10 35.94 -30.80 -0.86
N VAL A 11 36.09 -29.94 -1.87
CA VAL A 11 35.78 -28.50 -1.74
C VAL A 11 34.26 -28.39 -1.66
N VAL A 12 33.75 -28.11 -0.47
CA VAL A 12 32.33 -27.79 -0.25
C VAL A 12 32.13 -26.36 -0.75
N THR A 13 31.59 -26.22 -1.95
CA THR A 13 31.04 -24.95 -2.43
C THR A 13 29.74 -24.70 -1.67
N ALA A 14 29.76 -23.77 -0.71
CA ALA A 14 28.55 -23.25 -0.10
C ALA A 14 27.71 -22.59 -1.21
N THR A 15 26.54 -23.15 -1.48
CA THR A 15 25.50 -22.50 -2.28
C THR A 15 24.85 -21.43 -1.40
N PRO A 16 24.98 -20.13 -1.70
CA PRO A 16 24.31 -19.10 -0.93
C PRO A 16 22.81 -19.20 -1.21
N PHE A 17 22.02 -19.48 -0.17
CA PHE A 17 20.58 -19.30 -0.21
C PHE A 17 20.26 -17.81 -0.05
N ALA A 18 19.25 -17.35 -0.78
CA ALA A 18 18.91 -15.94 -0.88
C ALA A 18 18.15 -15.45 0.34
N ALA A 19 18.62 -14.36 0.93
CA ALA A 19 17.78 -13.53 1.79
C ALA A 19 16.60 -12.98 0.96
N ARG A 20 15.38 -13.28 1.40
CA ARG A 20 14.13 -12.73 0.87
C ARG A 20 14.06 -11.23 1.20
N SER A 21 13.75 -10.41 0.21
CA SER A 21 13.45 -8.98 0.42
C SER A 21 11.98 -8.75 0.07
N ALA A 22 11.12 -8.58 1.08
CA ALA A 22 9.81 -7.97 0.90
C ALA A 22 10.01 -6.46 0.80
N SER A 23 10.46 -6.01 -0.37
CA SER A 23 10.41 -4.59 -0.73
C SER A 23 8.96 -4.29 -1.09
N ASP A 24 8.37 -3.27 -0.46
CA ASP A 24 7.12 -2.59 -0.86
C ASP A 24 5.80 -2.96 -0.15
N THR A 25 5.82 -3.64 1.01
CA THR A 25 4.69 -3.58 1.97
C THR A 25 4.77 -2.30 2.83
N PRO A 26 3.69 -1.49 2.92
CA PRO A 26 3.62 -0.44 3.95
C PRO A 26 3.85 -1.04 5.32
N ASN A 27 4.62 -0.35 6.17
CA ASN A 27 4.83 -0.79 7.55
C ASN A 27 3.49 -1.13 8.23
N PRO A 28 3.42 -2.24 8.99
CA PRO A 28 2.19 -2.64 9.66
C PRO A 28 1.76 -1.56 10.66
N THR A 29 0.46 -1.48 10.91
CA THR A 29 -0.09 -0.52 11.89
C THR A 29 0.26 -0.89 13.33
N SER A 30 0.53 -2.19 13.58
CA SER A 30 1.04 -2.71 14.86
C SER A 30 1.82 -4.00 14.65
N VAL A 31 2.77 -4.25 15.56
CA VAL A 31 3.51 -5.50 15.69
C VAL A 31 3.39 -5.95 17.14
N THR A 32 2.77 -7.10 17.38
CA THR A 32 2.54 -7.65 18.72
C THR A 32 3.40 -8.87 18.94
N ILE A 33 4.13 -8.91 20.06
CA ILE A 33 4.75 -10.15 20.55
C ILE A 33 3.66 -11.00 21.18
N ALA A 34 3.12 -11.93 20.41
CA ALA A 34 2.05 -12.83 20.83
C ALA A 34 2.65 -14.19 21.25
N GLY A 35 2.30 -14.64 22.45
CA GLY A 35 2.93 -15.82 23.06
C GLY A 35 2.34 -16.19 24.42
N ASP A 36 2.87 -17.26 25.02
CA ASP A 36 2.52 -17.71 26.39
C ASP A 36 3.14 -16.85 27.51
N LEU A 37 3.93 -15.86 27.14
CA LEU A 37 4.51 -14.86 28.05
C LEU A 37 3.58 -13.66 28.31
N GLN A 38 2.50 -13.49 27.52
CA GLN A 38 1.73 -12.25 27.51
C GLN A 38 0.96 -11.98 28.80
N SER A 39 0.36 -13.00 29.41
CA SER A 39 -0.35 -12.85 30.69
C SER A 39 0.58 -12.35 31.80
N GLU A 40 1.82 -12.83 31.83
CA GLU A 40 2.86 -12.37 32.76
C GLU A 40 3.34 -10.94 32.47
N LEU A 41 3.21 -10.47 31.23
CA LEU A 41 3.45 -9.08 30.84
C LEU A 41 2.23 -8.16 31.04
N GLY A 42 1.15 -8.69 31.62
CA GLY A 42 -0.05 -7.92 32.00
C GLY A 42 -1.19 -7.97 31.00
N CYS A 43 -1.08 -8.73 29.92
CA CYS A 43 -2.22 -8.97 29.01
C CYS A 43 -3.33 -9.76 29.72
N PRO A 44 -4.60 -9.63 29.29
CA PRO A 44 -5.71 -10.43 29.82
C PRO A 44 -5.54 -11.95 29.64
N GLY A 45 -4.70 -12.39 28.71
CA GLY A 45 -4.35 -13.78 28.48
C GLY A 45 -3.19 -13.92 27.49
N ASP A 46 -2.94 -15.16 27.11
CA ASP A 46 -1.87 -15.53 26.18
C ASP A 46 -2.34 -15.60 24.73
N TRP A 47 -1.40 -15.50 23.80
CA TRP A 47 -1.63 -15.59 22.35
C TRP A 47 -2.67 -14.60 21.82
N GLN A 48 -2.68 -13.38 22.36
CA GLN A 48 -3.57 -12.28 22.01
C GLN A 48 -2.89 -11.32 21.03
N PRO A 49 -3.22 -11.36 19.72
CA PRO A 49 -2.57 -10.52 18.73
C PRO A 49 -2.93 -9.03 18.89
N ASP A 50 -4.03 -8.72 19.56
CA ASP A 50 -4.55 -7.38 19.82
C ASP A 50 -4.13 -6.79 21.18
N CYS A 51 -3.27 -7.47 21.95
CA CYS A 51 -2.83 -6.96 23.24
C CYS A 51 -1.79 -5.82 23.09
N ALA A 52 -2.26 -4.59 23.30
CA ALA A 52 -1.44 -3.38 23.23
C ALA A 52 -0.26 -3.33 24.22
N LEU A 53 -0.30 -4.09 25.33
CA LEU A 53 0.77 -4.11 26.33
C LEU A 53 2.06 -4.79 25.83
N THR A 54 1.95 -5.60 24.78
CA THR A 54 3.07 -6.30 24.14
C THR A 54 3.32 -5.82 22.71
N HIS A 55 2.83 -4.62 22.37
CA HIS A 55 3.18 -3.99 21.10
C HIS A 55 4.65 -3.54 21.11
N LEU A 56 5.32 -3.82 20.00
CA LEU A 56 6.58 -3.17 19.68
C LEU A 56 6.31 -1.73 19.24
N LYS A 57 7.31 -0.87 19.42
CA LYS A 57 7.33 0.48 18.90
C LYS A 57 8.19 0.51 17.65
N TYR A 58 7.69 1.14 16.59
CA TYR A 58 8.48 1.37 15.40
C TYR A 58 9.59 2.39 15.70
N ASP A 59 10.84 1.98 15.54
CA ASP A 59 12.00 2.87 15.55
C ASP A 59 12.21 3.40 14.13
N SER A 60 11.80 4.64 13.87
CA SER A 60 11.96 5.27 12.56
C SER A 60 13.43 5.57 12.19
N GLU A 61 14.31 5.73 13.20
CA GLU A 61 15.73 5.90 12.96
C GLU A 61 16.35 4.59 12.51
N GLY A 62 15.98 3.47 13.13
CA GLY A 62 16.43 2.11 12.80
C GLY A 62 15.71 1.46 11.62
N ASP A 63 14.49 1.90 11.32
CA ASP A 63 13.52 1.23 10.44
C ASP A 63 13.20 -0.21 10.87
N VAL A 64 13.10 -0.44 12.18
CA VAL A 64 12.86 -1.74 12.82
C VAL A 64 11.88 -1.55 13.98
N TRP A 65 11.01 -2.52 14.23
CA TRP A 65 10.13 -2.51 15.40
C TRP A 65 10.84 -3.10 16.61
N THR A 66 10.82 -2.40 17.74
CA THR A 66 11.50 -2.86 18.96
C THR A 66 10.65 -2.70 20.22
N GLY A 67 10.92 -3.52 21.23
CA GLY A 67 10.25 -3.47 22.52
C GLY A 67 11.05 -4.23 23.57
N THR A 68 11.10 -3.70 24.79
CA THR A 68 11.80 -4.34 25.90
C THR A 68 10.81 -4.65 27.01
N PHE A 69 10.78 -5.92 27.41
CA PHE A 69 9.89 -6.43 28.44
C PHE A 69 10.69 -7.18 29.50
N ASN A 70 10.30 -7.02 30.77
CA ASN A 70 10.89 -7.81 31.86
C ASN A 70 10.17 -9.16 31.94
N VAL A 71 10.71 -10.16 31.24
CA VAL A 71 10.10 -11.49 31.13
C VAL A 71 10.55 -12.35 32.31
N PRO A 72 9.65 -12.99 33.07
CA PRO A 72 10.01 -13.85 34.18
C PRO A 72 10.85 -15.07 33.78
N ALA A 73 11.50 -15.70 34.76
CA ALA A 73 12.16 -16.98 34.57
C ALA A 73 11.15 -18.04 34.09
N GLY A 74 11.50 -18.82 33.07
CA GLY A 74 10.58 -19.80 32.50
C GLY A 74 10.98 -20.25 31.10
N SER A 75 10.14 -21.10 30.53
CA SER A 75 10.21 -21.54 29.14
C SER A 75 8.99 -20.98 28.43
N TRP A 76 9.24 -20.09 27.48
CA TRP A 76 8.23 -19.32 26.78
C TRP A 76 8.28 -19.60 25.28
N GLN A 77 7.19 -19.29 24.59
CA GLN A 77 7.06 -19.33 23.14
C GLN A 77 6.40 -18.05 22.64
N TYR A 78 6.87 -17.53 21.50
CA TYR A 78 6.31 -16.32 20.91
C TYR A 78 6.43 -16.26 19.38
N LYS A 79 5.69 -15.32 18.81
CA LYS A 79 5.67 -14.91 17.40
C LYS A 79 5.37 -13.42 17.27
N ALA A 80 5.59 -12.86 16.07
CA ALA A 80 5.10 -11.53 15.71
C ALA A 80 3.75 -11.65 15.00
N ALA A 81 2.69 -11.10 15.59
CA ALA A 81 1.38 -10.92 14.95
C ALA A 81 1.24 -9.48 14.46
N LEU A 82 0.75 -9.28 13.24
CA LEU A 82 0.64 -7.94 12.64
C LEU A 82 -0.79 -7.41 12.67
N ASN A 83 -0.94 -6.09 12.75
CA ASN A 83 -2.22 -5.38 12.60
C ASN A 83 -3.31 -5.90 13.56
N ASN A 84 -2.93 -6.25 14.79
CA ASN A 84 -3.81 -6.75 15.84
C ASN A 84 -4.57 -8.05 15.46
N SER A 85 -4.03 -8.86 14.54
CA SER A 85 -4.68 -10.06 14.01
C SER A 85 -3.68 -11.18 13.69
N TRP A 86 -4.17 -12.40 13.56
CA TRP A 86 -3.38 -13.54 13.07
C TRP A 86 -3.37 -13.66 11.54
N ALA A 87 -4.09 -12.79 10.82
CA ALA A 87 -4.16 -12.82 9.36
C ALA A 87 -2.78 -12.78 8.70
N GLU A 88 -1.83 -12.06 9.30
CA GLU A 88 -0.43 -12.04 8.92
C GLU A 88 0.42 -12.14 10.19
N ASN A 89 1.32 -13.12 10.21
CA ASN A 89 2.20 -13.37 11.35
C ASN A 89 3.45 -14.12 10.92
N TYR A 90 4.52 -13.92 11.69
CA TYR A 90 5.84 -14.48 11.41
C TYR A 90 6.40 -15.13 12.67
N GLY A 91 7.05 -16.28 12.46
CA GLY A 91 7.68 -17.07 13.51
C GLY A 91 9.13 -17.39 13.17
N ALA A 92 9.58 -18.56 13.60
CA ALA A 92 10.94 -19.02 13.37
C ALA A 92 11.33 -18.97 11.88
N ASN A 93 12.56 -18.52 11.62
CA ASN A 93 13.15 -18.37 10.30
C ASN A 93 12.40 -17.42 9.35
N ALA A 94 11.81 -16.35 9.91
CA ALA A 94 11.04 -15.34 9.18
C ALA A 94 9.91 -15.92 8.30
N LYS A 95 9.45 -17.14 8.60
CA LYS A 95 8.44 -17.82 7.80
C LYS A 95 7.04 -17.26 8.12
N PRO A 96 6.24 -16.94 7.10
CA PRO A 96 4.82 -16.66 7.29
C PRO A 96 4.16 -17.87 7.95
N ASN A 97 3.39 -17.65 9.02
CA ASN A 97 2.81 -18.73 9.83
C ASN A 97 3.87 -19.77 10.30
N GLY A 98 5.13 -19.35 10.46
CA GLY A 98 6.25 -20.22 10.84
C GLY A 98 6.07 -20.85 12.22
N ASP A 99 7.02 -21.67 12.66
CA ASP A 99 6.96 -22.27 14.00
C ASP A 99 7.12 -21.21 15.12
N ASN A 100 6.70 -21.53 16.34
CA ASN A 100 6.89 -20.65 17.49
C ASN A 100 8.38 -20.56 17.87
N ILE A 101 8.85 -19.36 18.22
CA ILE A 101 10.21 -19.13 18.71
C ILE A 101 10.23 -19.43 20.20
N HIS A 102 11.17 -20.26 20.66
CA HIS A 102 11.29 -20.65 22.05
C HIS A 102 12.24 -19.70 22.79
N LEU A 103 11.88 -19.24 23.99
CA LEU A 103 12.68 -18.37 24.85
C LEU A 103 12.81 -18.99 26.25
N ASN A 104 14.02 -19.38 26.63
CA ASN A 104 14.28 -20.03 27.93
C ASN A 104 15.10 -19.12 28.82
N LEU A 105 14.54 -18.74 29.98
CA LEU A 105 15.13 -17.80 30.91
C LEU A 105 15.34 -18.43 32.28
N ALA A 106 16.58 -18.43 32.76
CA ALA A 106 16.92 -18.96 34.10
C ALA A 106 16.51 -17.99 35.24
N ALA A 107 16.35 -16.71 34.93
CA ALA A 107 15.95 -15.65 35.85
C ALA A 107 15.11 -14.60 35.09
N ALA A 108 14.36 -13.78 35.83
CA ALA A 108 13.66 -12.65 35.21
C ALA A 108 14.67 -11.74 34.49
N THR A 109 14.41 -11.44 33.22
CA THR A 109 15.36 -10.80 32.31
C THR A 109 14.66 -9.73 31.49
N ASN A 110 15.31 -8.58 31.30
CA ASN A 110 14.87 -7.59 30.32
C ASN A 110 15.22 -8.10 28.92
N VAL A 111 14.22 -8.65 28.23
CA VAL A 111 14.35 -9.16 26.86
C VAL A 111 13.93 -8.07 25.89
N LYS A 112 14.82 -7.75 24.94
CA LYS A 112 14.52 -6.84 23.85
C LYS A 112 14.22 -7.65 22.60
N PHE A 113 13.06 -7.38 22.01
CA PHE A 113 12.57 -8.00 20.79
C PHE A 113 12.75 -7.04 19.61
N TYR A 114 12.97 -7.63 18.43
CA TYR A 114 13.19 -6.92 17.16
C TYR A 114 12.33 -7.55 16.09
N TYR A 115 11.71 -6.74 15.25
CA TYR A 115 11.03 -7.18 14.04
C TYR A 115 11.31 -6.21 12.89
N ASP A 116 11.98 -6.70 11.84
CA ASP A 116 12.08 -5.98 10.57
C ASP A 116 10.96 -6.48 9.64
N HIS A 117 10.15 -5.56 9.13
CA HIS A 117 9.07 -5.88 8.22
C HIS A 117 9.56 -6.27 6.82
N LYS A 118 10.74 -5.81 6.39
CA LYS A 118 11.29 -6.07 5.05
C LYS A 118 11.77 -7.51 4.88
N THR A 119 12.28 -8.09 5.95
CA THR A 119 12.79 -9.47 5.97
C THR A 119 11.86 -10.41 6.73
N HIS A 120 10.88 -9.85 7.45
CA HIS A 120 10.00 -10.51 8.38
C HIS A 120 10.71 -11.20 9.56
N TRP A 121 11.97 -10.83 9.80
CA TRP A 121 12.75 -11.45 10.85
C TRP A 121 12.32 -10.94 12.22
N ILE A 122 11.74 -11.84 13.01
CA ILE A 122 11.41 -11.63 14.42
C ILE A 122 12.44 -12.35 15.29
N THR A 123 13.06 -11.63 16.21
CA THR A 123 14.06 -12.20 17.12
C THR A 123 14.12 -11.48 18.47
N ASP A 124 14.97 -11.98 19.36
CA ASP A 124 15.25 -11.44 20.68
C ASP A 124 16.75 -11.49 21.00
N ASN A 125 17.18 -10.63 21.93
CA ASN A 125 18.58 -10.50 22.34
C ASN A 125 19.10 -11.63 23.25
N VAL A 126 18.33 -12.70 23.47
CA VAL A 126 18.73 -13.87 24.26
C VAL A 126 19.06 -15.05 23.35
N ASN A 127 18.19 -15.32 22.37
CA ASN A 127 18.34 -16.45 21.45
C ASN A 127 19.27 -16.14 20.27
N SER A 128 19.40 -14.87 19.88
CA SER A 128 20.19 -14.45 18.73
C SER A 128 21.31 -13.50 19.11
N VAL A 129 22.36 -13.50 18.31
CA VAL A 129 23.38 -12.45 18.33
C VAL A 129 22.77 -11.20 17.67
N ILE A 130 22.63 -10.12 18.43
CA ILE A 130 22.26 -8.82 17.86
C ILE A 130 23.53 -8.15 17.38
N VAL A 131 23.82 -8.25 16.09
CA VAL A 131 25.01 -7.67 15.47
C VAL A 131 24.65 -6.45 14.65
N THR A 132 25.27 -5.32 14.95
CA THR A 132 25.25 -4.14 14.07
C THR A 132 26.60 -3.97 13.39
N ALA A 133 26.63 -3.24 12.27
CA ALA A 133 27.84 -2.90 11.54
C ALA A 133 28.17 -1.39 11.61
N PRO A 134 28.66 -0.86 12.75
CA PRO A 134 29.00 0.55 12.81
C PRO A 134 30.23 0.89 11.97
N GLY A 135 30.17 2.02 11.29
CA GLY A 135 31.21 2.43 10.36
C GLY A 135 31.08 3.87 9.88
N SER A 136 32.03 4.30 9.07
CA SER A 136 32.11 5.65 8.49
C SER A 136 31.11 5.90 7.34
N TYR A 137 30.10 5.04 7.21
CA TYR A 137 29.08 5.07 6.16
C TYR A 137 27.67 5.26 6.71
N GLN A 138 27.47 5.10 8.02
CA GLN A 138 26.14 5.04 8.64
C GLN A 138 25.35 6.34 8.44
N MET A 139 26.01 7.50 8.48
CA MET A 139 25.36 8.78 8.19
C MET A 139 24.86 8.87 6.74
N ALA A 140 25.56 8.24 5.79
CA ALA A 140 25.12 8.16 4.39
C ALA A 140 23.88 7.25 4.24
N PHE A 141 23.68 6.33 5.17
CA PHE A 141 22.58 5.37 5.20
C PHE A 141 21.44 5.78 6.18
N GLY A 142 21.42 7.02 6.65
CA GLY A 142 20.29 7.59 7.42
C GLY A 142 20.44 7.56 8.95
N CYS A 143 21.55 7.07 9.49
CA CYS A 143 21.82 7.20 10.91
C CYS A 143 22.12 8.66 11.30
N SER A 144 21.92 8.99 12.58
CA SER A 144 22.23 10.32 13.16
C SER A 144 23.72 10.67 13.14
N GLY A 145 24.59 9.66 13.00
CA GLY A 145 26.02 9.81 12.82
C GLY A 145 26.71 8.51 12.43
N ASP A 146 28.02 8.59 12.22
CA ASP A 146 28.88 7.44 11.98
C ASP A 146 29.30 6.76 13.29
N TRP A 147 29.72 5.49 13.20
CA TRP A 147 30.23 4.68 14.31
C TRP A 147 29.25 4.56 15.50
N GLN A 148 27.96 4.38 15.20
CA GLN A 148 26.88 4.21 16.18
C GLN A 148 26.42 2.75 16.26
N PRO A 149 26.80 1.98 17.29
CA PRO A 149 26.30 0.61 17.54
C PRO A 149 24.79 0.52 17.69
N THR A 150 24.15 1.58 18.19
CA THR A 150 22.72 1.65 18.44
C THR A 150 21.90 1.95 17.17
N CYS A 151 22.53 2.26 16.03
CA CYS A 151 21.79 2.51 14.81
C CYS A 151 21.39 1.18 14.15
N LEU A 152 20.13 0.78 14.35
CA LEU A 152 19.59 -0.49 13.83
C LEU A 152 19.44 -0.53 12.31
N ARG A 153 19.61 0.58 11.59
CA ARG A 153 19.79 0.53 10.12
C ARG A 153 20.99 -0.30 9.69
N SER A 154 21.96 -0.46 10.58
CA SER A 154 23.12 -1.33 10.37
C SER A 154 22.97 -2.70 11.03
N LEU A 155 21.77 -3.10 11.45
CA LEU A 155 21.48 -4.44 11.96
C LEU A 155 21.74 -5.47 10.85
N LEU A 156 22.52 -6.49 11.16
CA LEU A 156 22.67 -7.67 10.32
C LEU A 156 21.71 -8.74 10.82
N GLU A 157 21.09 -9.44 9.89
CA GLU A 157 19.98 -10.35 10.17
C GLU A 157 20.28 -11.77 9.74
N ASP A 158 19.74 -12.74 10.47
CA ASP A 158 19.84 -14.18 10.18
C ASP A 158 18.43 -14.80 10.05
N PRO A 159 17.72 -14.55 8.94
CA PRO A 159 16.37 -15.07 8.76
C PRO A 159 16.30 -16.59 8.58
N ASP A 160 17.38 -17.31 8.30
CA ASP A 160 17.36 -18.77 8.10
C ASP A 160 17.96 -19.57 9.26
N GLY A 161 18.55 -18.89 10.25
CA GLY A 161 19.04 -19.46 11.50
C GLY A 161 20.35 -20.24 11.32
N ASP A 162 21.12 -19.96 10.27
CA ASP A 162 22.36 -20.67 9.98
C ASP A 162 23.59 -20.12 10.75
N GLY A 163 23.40 -18.97 11.43
CA GLY A 163 24.41 -18.26 12.19
C GLY A 163 25.23 -17.26 11.35
N ILE A 164 24.83 -17.00 10.10
CA ILE A 164 25.41 -16.03 9.17
C ILE A 164 24.46 -14.84 9.05
N TYR A 165 24.87 -13.74 9.65
CA TYR A 165 24.07 -12.52 9.68
C TYR A 165 24.41 -11.65 8.47
N THR A 166 23.41 -11.12 7.79
CA THR A 166 23.58 -10.35 6.55
C THR A 166 22.89 -9.00 6.59
N LEU A 167 23.48 -8.02 5.90
CA LEU A 167 22.90 -6.71 5.64
C LEU A 167 23.28 -6.30 4.22
N THR A 168 22.33 -5.75 3.46
CA THR A 168 22.61 -5.19 2.14
C THR A 168 22.17 -3.74 2.07
N VAL A 169 23.10 -2.84 1.72
CA VAL A 169 22.86 -1.39 1.67
C VAL A 169 23.43 -0.77 0.40
N ALA A 170 22.73 0.20 -0.19
CA ALA A 170 23.27 1.01 -1.28
C ALA A 170 24.16 2.11 -0.69
N LEU A 171 25.42 2.20 -1.14
CA LEU A 171 26.39 3.15 -0.61
C LEU A 171 26.99 4.01 -1.72
N PRO A 172 27.33 5.28 -1.43
CA PRO A 172 28.09 6.10 -2.36
C PRO A 172 29.50 5.57 -2.66
N VAL A 173 30.06 5.96 -3.80
CA VAL A 173 31.42 5.55 -4.23
C VAL A 173 32.49 6.21 -3.35
N ARG A 174 32.97 5.50 -2.32
CA ARG A 174 34.04 5.96 -1.41
C ARG A 174 34.79 4.78 -0.78
N ASN A 175 35.86 5.13 -0.06
CA ASN A 175 36.48 4.24 0.92
C ASN A 175 35.81 4.43 2.27
N TYR A 176 35.53 3.32 2.93
CA TYR A 176 34.84 3.27 4.21
C TYR A 176 35.57 2.33 5.17
N GLU A 177 35.21 2.45 6.44
CA GLU A 177 35.62 1.54 7.49
C GLU A 177 34.40 1.03 8.26
N VAL A 178 34.48 -0.19 8.78
CA VAL A 178 33.40 -0.84 9.54
C VAL A 178 33.95 -1.77 10.64
N LYS A 179 33.12 -2.04 11.65
CA LYS A 179 33.28 -3.11 12.65
C LYS A 179 31.95 -3.81 12.91
N ALA A 180 32.00 -5.03 13.43
CA ALA A 180 30.84 -5.67 14.02
C ALA A 180 30.74 -5.30 15.50
N ALA A 181 29.60 -4.76 15.94
CA ALA A 181 29.30 -4.46 17.34
C ALA A 181 28.17 -5.37 17.82
N ILE A 182 28.26 -5.90 19.04
CA ILE A 182 27.30 -6.86 19.58
C ILE A 182 26.42 -6.18 20.62
N ASN A 183 25.12 -6.48 20.58
CA ASN A 183 24.09 -5.96 21.48
C ASN A 183 24.07 -4.43 21.54
N GLU A 184 24.18 -3.79 20.37
CA GLU A 184 24.09 -2.33 20.22
C GLU A 184 25.11 -1.56 21.09
N SER A 185 26.24 -2.20 21.43
CA SER A 185 27.28 -1.66 22.30
C SER A 185 28.68 -1.96 21.77
N TRP A 186 29.64 -1.15 22.20
CA TRP A 186 31.07 -1.39 21.96
C TRP A 186 31.70 -2.37 22.96
N ASP A 187 30.98 -2.81 24.00
CA ASP A 187 31.50 -3.71 25.05
C ASP A 187 32.05 -5.03 24.47
N GLU A 188 31.39 -5.53 23.42
CA GLU A 188 31.83 -6.64 22.60
C GLU A 188 31.75 -6.26 21.13
N ASN A 189 32.90 -6.27 20.46
CA ASN A 189 33.02 -5.91 19.06
C ASN A 189 34.18 -6.65 18.40
N TYR A 190 34.08 -6.79 17.08
CA TYR A 190 35.02 -7.55 16.27
C TYR A 190 35.47 -6.73 15.06
N GLY A 191 36.77 -6.69 14.84
CA GLY A 191 37.43 -6.00 13.74
C GLY A 191 37.98 -6.96 12.69
N ALA A 192 39.02 -6.53 11.97
CA ALA A 192 39.62 -7.32 10.89
C ALA A 192 40.01 -8.74 11.34
N GLY A 193 39.60 -9.73 10.55
CA GLY A 193 39.86 -11.16 10.81
C GLY A 193 39.05 -11.76 11.96
N GLY A 194 37.99 -11.10 12.43
CA GLY A 194 37.18 -11.57 13.56
C GLY A 194 37.87 -11.43 14.92
N VAL A 195 38.83 -10.51 15.03
CA VAL A 195 39.56 -10.27 16.28
C VAL A 195 38.74 -9.36 17.19
N ARG A 196 38.48 -9.82 18.42
CA ARG A 196 37.80 -9.02 19.45
C ARG A 196 38.58 -7.74 19.75
N ASN A 197 37.92 -6.58 19.70
CA ASN A 197 38.56 -5.26 19.78
C ASN A 197 39.67 -5.04 18.72
N GLY A 198 39.60 -5.75 17.58
CA GLY A 198 40.55 -5.65 16.49
C GLY A 198 40.52 -4.29 15.76
N PRO A 199 41.41 -4.09 14.78
CA PRO A 199 41.40 -2.88 13.94
C PRO A 199 40.13 -2.80 13.08
N ASN A 200 39.80 -1.60 12.62
CA ASN A 200 38.68 -1.38 11.70
C ASN A 200 38.89 -2.15 10.39
N ILE A 201 37.80 -2.55 9.72
CA ILE A 201 37.83 -3.25 8.44
C ILE A 201 37.65 -2.22 7.33
N PRO A 202 38.69 -1.93 6.52
CA PRO A 202 38.54 -1.05 5.38
C PRO A 202 37.83 -1.77 4.23
N PHE A 203 36.96 -1.05 3.52
CA PHE A 203 36.36 -1.53 2.27
C PHE A 203 36.15 -0.38 1.28
N THR A 204 36.01 -0.72 0.00
CA THR A 204 35.82 0.26 -1.09
C THR A 204 34.55 -0.09 -1.84
N VAL A 205 33.71 0.92 -2.06
CA VAL A 205 32.56 0.84 -2.96
C VAL A 205 33.00 1.35 -4.33
N GLY A 206 32.83 0.52 -5.37
CA GLY A 206 33.42 0.76 -6.69
C GLY A 206 32.58 1.65 -7.60
N SER A 207 31.26 1.68 -7.41
CA SER A 207 30.32 2.52 -8.15
C SER A 207 29.27 3.12 -7.21
N ASP A 208 28.77 4.31 -7.55
CA ASP A 208 27.82 5.03 -6.69
C ASP A 208 26.50 4.26 -6.59
N CYS A 209 25.93 4.18 -5.40
CA CYS A 209 24.71 3.43 -5.06
C CYS A 209 24.75 1.93 -5.36
N GLN A 210 25.97 1.37 -5.47
CA GLN A 210 26.16 -0.07 -5.51
C GLN A 210 25.65 -0.71 -4.21
N LYS A 211 24.77 -1.71 -4.35
CA LYS A 211 24.40 -2.57 -3.22
C LYS A 211 25.64 -3.29 -2.70
N THR A 212 25.96 -3.06 -1.45
CA THR A 212 27.09 -3.62 -0.72
C THR A 212 26.54 -4.56 0.35
N SER A 213 27.00 -5.80 0.33
CA SER A 213 26.62 -6.82 1.30
C SER A 213 27.66 -6.90 2.42
N PHE A 214 27.16 -6.99 3.64
CA PHE A 214 27.89 -7.24 4.87
C PHE A 214 27.46 -8.61 5.37
N THR A 215 28.42 -9.48 5.67
CA THR A 215 28.16 -10.86 6.11
C THR A 215 29.01 -11.17 7.33
N TYR A 216 28.38 -11.45 8.46
CA TYR A 216 29.01 -11.74 9.74
C TYR A 216 28.75 -13.20 10.13
N ASP A 217 29.83 -13.97 10.29
CA ASP A 217 29.75 -15.33 10.82
C ASP A 217 29.86 -15.30 12.34
N SER A 218 28.80 -15.72 13.04
CA SER A 218 28.75 -15.72 14.50
C SER A 218 29.74 -16.66 15.19
N ARG A 219 30.25 -17.67 14.49
CA ARG A 219 31.22 -18.66 15.04
C ARG A 219 32.65 -18.19 14.90
N SER A 220 33.00 -17.61 13.75
CA SER A 220 34.35 -17.10 13.48
C SER A 220 34.51 -15.62 13.83
N HIS A 221 33.40 -14.92 14.08
CA HIS A 221 33.30 -13.47 14.28
C HIS A 221 33.80 -12.63 13.10
N VAL A 222 34.02 -13.25 11.93
CA VAL A 222 34.52 -12.56 10.74
C VAL A 222 33.37 -11.81 10.07
N LEU A 223 33.54 -10.49 9.93
CA LEU A 223 32.71 -9.65 9.07
C LEU A 223 33.38 -9.51 7.69
N THR A 224 32.68 -9.90 6.64
CA THR A 224 33.09 -9.75 5.24
C THR A 224 32.21 -8.72 4.54
N ILE A 225 32.80 -7.94 3.63
CA ILE A 225 32.12 -6.87 2.91
C ILE A 225 32.44 -7.03 1.43
N GLY A 226 31.41 -6.94 0.58
CA GLY A 226 31.57 -7.06 -0.86
C GLY A 226 30.39 -6.50 -1.64
N ALA A 227 30.50 -6.53 -2.97
CA ALA A 227 29.36 -6.24 -3.84
C ALA A 227 28.24 -7.25 -3.56
N ALA A 228 27.02 -6.77 -3.31
CA ALA A 228 25.88 -7.66 -3.22
C ALA A 228 25.61 -8.28 -4.59
N SER A 229 25.37 -9.60 -4.62
CA SER A 229 24.82 -10.24 -5.80
C SER A 229 23.32 -9.92 -5.91
N ALA A 230 22.81 -9.84 -7.13
CA ALA A 230 21.36 -9.82 -7.34
C ALA A 230 20.73 -11.07 -6.69
N ALA A 231 19.53 -10.91 -6.13
CA ALA A 231 18.78 -12.06 -5.63
C ALA A 231 18.62 -13.07 -6.78
N PRO A 232 18.88 -14.37 -6.53
CA PRO A 232 18.68 -15.39 -7.55
C PRO A 232 17.22 -15.41 -7.97
N GLN A 233 16.99 -15.48 -9.26
CA GLN A 233 15.66 -15.66 -9.84
C GLN A 233 15.26 -17.14 -9.75
N PRO A 234 13.95 -17.45 -9.64
CA PRO A 234 13.49 -18.83 -9.75
C PRO A 234 13.88 -19.42 -11.11
N ALA A 235 14.04 -20.74 -11.19
CA ALA A 235 14.37 -21.39 -12.46
C ALA A 235 13.23 -21.23 -13.49
N THR A 236 11.99 -21.21 -13.02
CA THR A 236 10.79 -20.99 -13.84
C THR A 236 9.70 -20.28 -13.04
N VAL A 237 8.90 -19.48 -13.74
CA VAL A 237 7.62 -18.96 -13.25
C VAL A 237 6.53 -19.45 -14.20
N THR A 238 5.59 -20.24 -13.70
CA THR A 238 4.50 -20.83 -14.49
C THR A 238 3.18 -20.15 -14.12
N ILE A 239 2.42 -19.67 -15.12
CA ILE A 239 1.02 -19.30 -14.91
C ILE A 239 0.20 -20.59 -14.82
N VAL A 240 -0.36 -20.84 -13.64
CA VAL A 240 -1.09 -22.06 -13.33
C VAL A 240 -2.54 -21.72 -13.03
N GLY A 241 -3.49 -22.38 -13.70
CA GLY A 241 -4.89 -21.96 -13.64
C GLY A 241 -5.83 -22.78 -14.51
N SER A 242 -7.10 -22.39 -14.52
CA SER A 242 -8.17 -23.03 -15.31
C SER A 242 -8.16 -22.67 -16.80
N LEU A 243 -7.12 -21.96 -17.25
CA LEU A 243 -6.91 -21.51 -18.64
C LEU A 243 -5.81 -22.30 -19.35
N GLN A 244 -5.11 -23.18 -18.63
CA GLN A 244 -3.88 -23.80 -19.11
C GLN A 244 -4.14 -24.78 -20.25
N SER A 245 -5.23 -25.55 -20.19
CA SER A 245 -5.56 -26.50 -21.24
C SER A 245 -5.82 -25.81 -22.58
N GLU A 246 -6.44 -24.63 -22.54
CA GLU A 246 -6.73 -23.75 -23.67
C GLU A 246 -5.46 -23.08 -24.21
N LEU A 247 -4.46 -22.88 -23.35
CA LEU A 247 -3.12 -22.42 -23.73
C LEU A 247 -2.18 -23.56 -24.18
N GLY A 248 -2.69 -24.79 -24.24
CA GLY A 248 -2.00 -25.95 -24.81
C GLY A 248 -1.45 -26.95 -23.80
N CYS A 249 -1.55 -26.69 -22.48
CA CYS A 249 -1.18 -27.67 -21.46
C CYS A 249 -2.07 -28.93 -21.55
N SER A 250 -1.58 -30.07 -21.06
CA SER A 250 -2.37 -31.31 -21.04
C SER A 250 -3.54 -31.29 -20.05
N SER A 251 -3.47 -30.41 -19.06
CA SER A 251 -4.49 -30.23 -18.02
C SER A 251 -4.37 -28.83 -17.42
N ASP A 252 -5.43 -28.42 -16.73
CA ASP A 252 -5.42 -27.25 -15.87
C ASP A 252 -4.70 -27.52 -14.55
N TRP A 253 -4.30 -26.44 -13.88
CA TRP A 253 -3.66 -26.46 -12.56
C TRP A 253 -2.36 -27.28 -12.50
N ASP A 254 -1.60 -27.31 -13.60
CA ASP A 254 -0.32 -28.03 -13.70
C ASP A 254 0.89 -27.08 -13.59
N PRO A 255 1.59 -27.04 -12.44
CA PRO A 255 2.81 -26.24 -12.28
C PRO A 255 3.97 -26.75 -13.16
N GLY A 256 3.93 -28.03 -13.55
CA GLY A 256 4.91 -28.68 -14.41
C GLY A 256 4.66 -28.50 -15.90
N CYS A 257 3.70 -27.64 -16.31
CA CYS A 257 3.44 -27.35 -17.72
C CYS A 257 4.60 -26.57 -18.37
N ALA A 258 5.72 -27.25 -18.61
CA ALA A 258 7.01 -26.67 -19.00
C ALA A 258 7.51 -27.10 -20.39
N SER A 259 6.65 -27.70 -21.23
CA SER A 259 7.05 -28.10 -22.59
C SER A 259 7.19 -26.90 -23.55
N ALA A 260 8.26 -26.87 -24.35
CA ALA A 260 8.66 -25.73 -25.20
C ALA A 260 7.63 -25.28 -26.26
N SER A 261 6.58 -26.07 -26.53
CA SER A 261 5.52 -25.74 -27.50
C SER A 261 4.14 -25.51 -26.88
N THR A 262 3.99 -25.71 -25.57
CA THR A 262 2.68 -25.70 -24.87
C THR A 262 2.75 -25.16 -23.44
N ASN A 263 3.81 -24.45 -23.06
CA ASN A 263 3.98 -24.00 -21.69
C ASN A 263 3.35 -22.64 -21.40
N THR A 264 2.79 -22.54 -20.20
CA THR A 264 2.36 -21.28 -19.59
C THR A 264 3.48 -20.64 -18.76
N ASN A 265 4.73 -21.00 -19.03
CA ASN A 265 5.91 -20.37 -18.43
C ASN A 265 6.07 -18.94 -18.93
N LEU A 266 6.36 -18.03 -18.01
CA LEU A 266 6.81 -16.68 -18.29
C LEU A 266 8.27 -16.68 -18.73
N ALA A 267 8.68 -15.64 -19.47
CA ALA A 267 10.08 -15.42 -19.82
C ALA A 267 10.66 -14.33 -18.91
N PHE A 268 11.83 -14.58 -18.33
CA PHE A 268 12.55 -13.56 -17.57
C PHE A 268 13.19 -12.55 -18.52
N ASP A 269 12.80 -11.29 -18.38
CA ASP A 269 13.48 -10.19 -19.06
C ASP A 269 14.58 -9.63 -18.15
N ALA A 270 15.84 -9.89 -18.50
CA ALA A 270 16.97 -9.42 -17.70
C ALA A 270 17.19 -7.90 -17.79
N THR A 271 16.60 -7.23 -18.79
CA THR A 271 16.73 -5.78 -18.95
C THR A 271 15.94 -5.04 -17.89
N ASP A 272 14.77 -5.55 -17.48
CA ASP A 272 13.92 -4.93 -16.47
C ASP A 272 13.74 -5.73 -15.17
N GLY A 273 14.13 -7.01 -15.16
CA GLY A 273 14.07 -7.88 -13.98
C GLY A 273 12.71 -8.52 -13.74
N VAL A 274 11.79 -8.50 -14.72
CA VAL A 274 10.42 -9.01 -14.58
C VAL A 274 10.21 -10.27 -15.42
N TRP A 275 9.48 -11.24 -14.87
CA TRP A 275 8.99 -12.39 -15.63
C TRP A 275 7.71 -12.00 -16.36
N GLN A 276 7.68 -12.16 -17.68
CA GLN A 276 6.55 -11.72 -18.48
C GLN A 276 6.31 -12.58 -19.72
N ARG A 277 5.04 -12.66 -20.14
CA ARG A 277 4.65 -13.28 -21.42
C ARG A 277 3.22 -12.91 -21.81
N THR A 278 2.97 -12.84 -23.12
CA THR A 278 1.63 -12.65 -23.67
C THR A 278 1.06 -13.96 -24.19
N PHE A 279 -0.20 -14.22 -23.87
CA PHE A 279 -0.98 -15.35 -24.37
C PHE A 279 -2.29 -14.87 -24.99
N SER A 280 -2.73 -15.52 -26.06
CA SER A 280 -4.07 -15.31 -26.62
C SER A 280 -5.07 -16.16 -25.84
N VAL A 281 -5.78 -15.55 -24.90
CA VAL A 281 -6.71 -16.23 -23.99
C VAL A 281 -8.13 -16.16 -24.56
N PRO A 282 -8.87 -17.29 -24.66
CA PRO A 282 -10.26 -17.26 -25.13
C PRO A 282 -11.20 -16.45 -24.23
N ALA A 283 -12.37 -16.09 -24.77
CA ALA A 283 -13.45 -15.50 -23.96
C ALA A 283 -13.90 -16.50 -22.88
N GLY A 284 -14.14 -16.01 -21.67
CA GLY A 284 -14.52 -16.85 -20.54
C GLY A 284 -14.16 -16.23 -19.19
N GLY A 285 -14.60 -16.90 -18.13
CA GLY A 285 -14.13 -16.65 -16.77
C GLY A 285 -13.05 -17.66 -16.42
N TRP A 286 -11.87 -17.17 -16.11
CA TRP A 286 -10.67 -17.95 -15.82
C TRP A 286 -10.16 -17.64 -14.41
N GLU A 287 -9.37 -18.53 -13.84
CA GLU A 287 -8.63 -18.30 -12.61
C GLU A 287 -7.17 -18.70 -12.78
N TYR A 288 -6.24 -17.97 -12.15
CA TYR A 288 -4.81 -18.28 -12.23
C TYR A 288 -4.00 -17.84 -10.99
N LYS A 289 -2.75 -18.34 -10.93
CA LYS A 289 -1.68 -18.04 -9.97
C LYS A 289 -0.31 -18.19 -10.63
N ALA A 290 0.76 -17.79 -9.94
CA ALA A 290 2.14 -18.11 -10.31
C ALA A 290 2.68 -19.25 -9.45
N ALA A 291 3.17 -20.32 -10.06
CA ALA A 291 3.93 -21.38 -9.38
C ALA A 291 5.41 -21.30 -9.75
N LEU A 292 6.29 -21.45 -8.76
CA LEU A 292 7.74 -21.34 -8.96
C LEU A 292 8.39 -22.71 -9.10
N ASN A 293 9.45 -22.78 -9.90
CA ASN A 293 10.31 -23.97 -10.04
C ASN A 293 9.59 -25.27 -10.43
N GLY A 294 8.41 -25.16 -11.05
CA GLY A 294 7.66 -26.31 -11.56
C GLY A 294 6.91 -27.13 -10.49
N SER A 295 6.77 -26.62 -9.26
CA SER A 295 6.03 -27.28 -8.18
C SER A 295 5.09 -26.32 -7.45
N TRP A 296 4.29 -26.86 -6.53
CA TRP A 296 3.42 -26.07 -5.65
C TRP A 296 4.09 -25.62 -4.35
N ASP A 297 5.36 -26.01 -4.14
CA ASP A 297 6.09 -25.74 -2.88
C ASP A 297 6.18 -24.23 -2.61
N GLU A 298 6.29 -23.43 -3.67
CA GLU A 298 6.24 -21.98 -3.62
C GLU A 298 5.37 -21.45 -4.75
N ASN A 299 4.29 -20.74 -4.39
CA ASN A 299 3.35 -20.19 -5.33
C ASN A 299 2.71 -18.92 -4.77
N TYR A 300 2.32 -18.01 -5.64
CA TYR A 300 1.76 -16.71 -5.30
C TYR A 300 0.46 -16.48 -6.04
N GLY A 301 -0.53 -15.95 -5.32
CA GLY A 301 -1.85 -15.65 -5.85
C GLY A 301 -2.25 -14.20 -5.64
N ALA A 302 -3.53 -13.96 -5.39
CA ALA A 302 -4.06 -12.64 -5.12
C ALA A 302 -3.27 -11.94 -4.01
N ASN A 303 -2.99 -10.65 -4.21
CA ASN A 303 -2.27 -9.78 -3.30
C ASN A 303 -0.88 -10.31 -2.88
N ALA A 304 -0.11 -10.82 -3.85
CA ALA A 304 1.28 -11.31 -3.67
C ALA A 304 1.44 -12.32 -2.52
N THR A 305 0.36 -12.96 -2.10
CA THR A 305 0.34 -13.80 -0.91
C THR A 305 0.86 -15.19 -1.26
N LEU A 306 1.83 -15.68 -0.48
CA LEU A 306 2.33 -17.06 -0.59
C LEU A 306 1.18 -18.04 -0.34
N GLY A 307 0.91 -18.93 -1.30
CA GLY A 307 -0.24 -19.82 -1.25
C GLY A 307 -1.60 -19.10 -1.26
N GLY A 308 -1.63 -17.83 -1.69
CA GLY A 308 -2.79 -16.94 -1.65
C GLY A 308 -4.00 -17.42 -2.46
N ALA A 309 -5.08 -16.64 -2.50
CA ALA A 309 -6.27 -17.00 -3.29
C ALA A 309 -5.98 -16.96 -4.81
N ASN A 310 -6.83 -17.61 -5.62
CA ASN A 310 -6.73 -17.53 -7.08
C ASN A 310 -7.09 -16.12 -7.59
N ILE A 311 -6.50 -15.71 -8.70
CA ILE A 311 -6.83 -14.44 -9.37
C ILE A 311 -7.82 -14.72 -10.50
N GLY A 312 -9.01 -14.14 -10.44
CA GLY A 312 -10.02 -14.25 -11.48
C GLY A 312 -9.69 -13.36 -12.69
N LEU A 313 -9.96 -13.86 -13.90
CA LEU A 313 -9.77 -13.15 -15.17
C LEU A 313 -11.02 -13.37 -16.04
N ASN A 314 -11.83 -12.32 -16.24
CA ASN A 314 -13.05 -12.41 -17.04
C ASN A 314 -12.88 -11.68 -18.37
N LEU A 315 -12.98 -12.42 -19.47
CA LEU A 315 -12.78 -11.93 -20.83
C LEU A 315 -14.08 -12.04 -21.64
N PRO A 316 -14.70 -10.92 -22.05
CA PRO A 316 -15.93 -10.95 -22.85
C PRO A 316 -15.70 -11.42 -24.30
N ALA A 317 -14.45 -11.37 -24.77
CA ALA A 317 -14.02 -11.80 -26.09
C ALA A 317 -12.58 -12.35 -26.02
N PRO A 318 -12.15 -13.20 -26.97
CA PRO A 318 -10.76 -13.65 -27.04
C PRO A 318 -9.81 -12.44 -27.08
N SER A 319 -8.78 -12.45 -26.23
CA SER A 319 -7.93 -11.30 -26.01
C SER A 319 -6.48 -11.71 -25.80
N ASP A 320 -5.55 -10.89 -26.27
CA ASP A 320 -4.16 -11.00 -25.85
C ASP A 320 -4.00 -10.46 -24.44
N VAL A 321 -3.57 -11.32 -23.52
CA VAL A 321 -3.35 -11.04 -22.11
C VAL A 321 -1.86 -11.17 -21.82
N LYS A 322 -1.24 -10.10 -21.33
CA LYS A 322 0.15 -10.11 -20.88
C LYS A 322 0.15 -10.30 -19.36
N PHE A 323 0.88 -11.29 -18.90
CA PHE A 323 1.08 -11.61 -17.50
C PHE A 323 2.47 -11.16 -17.05
N TYR A 324 2.57 -10.75 -15.79
CA TYR A 324 3.78 -10.21 -15.18
C TYR A 324 3.96 -10.81 -13.79
N TYR A 325 5.19 -11.19 -13.46
CA TYR A 325 5.58 -11.58 -12.12
C TYR A 325 6.91 -10.93 -11.76
N ASP A 326 6.91 -10.15 -10.69
CA ASP A 326 8.13 -9.67 -10.05
C ASP A 326 8.48 -10.58 -8.88
N HIS A 327 9.70 -11.11 -8.87
CA HIS A 327 10.14 -11.99 -7.79
C HIS A 327 10.43 -11.21 -6.50
N GLY A 328 10.77 -9.91 -6.58
CA GLY A 328 11.04 -9.09 -5.41
C GLY A 328 9.79 -8.83 -4.58
N THR A 329 8.71 -8.37 -5.22
CA THR A 329 7.42 -8.10 -4.56
C THR A 329 6.51 -9.33 -4.49
N HIS A 330 6.86 -10.40 -5.22
CA HIS A 330 6.02 -11.58 -5.46
C HIS A 330 4.68 -11.30 -6.16
N TRP A 331 4.55 -10.12 -6.76
CA TRP A 331 3.29 -9.70 -7.37
C TRP A 331 3.11 -10.34 -8.76
N ILE A 332 2.09 -11.20 -8.85
CA ILE A 332 1.61 -11.77 -10.11
C ILE A 332 0.36 -11.00 -10.56
N THR A 333 0.36 -10.51 -11.80
CA THR A 333 -0.80 -9.82 -12.37
C THR A 333 -0.89 -9.91 -13.89
N ASP A 334 -1.93 -9.30 -14.47
CA ASP A 334 -2.19 -9.20 -15.89
C ASP A 334 -2.70 -7.81 -16.30
N ASN A 335 -2.49 -7.47 -17.58
CA ASN A 335 -2.87 -6.17 -18.14
C ASN A 335 -4.38 -5.98 -18.43
N LYS A 336 -5.25 -6.89 -17.99
CA LYS A 336 -6.72 -6.76 -18.09
C LYS A 336 -7.35 -6.44 -16.75
N ASN A 337 -6.87 -7.06 -15.68
CA ASN A 337 -7.36 -6.87 -14.32
C ASN A 337 -6.70 -5.68 -13.62
N LYS A 338 -5.45 -5.36 -13.95
CA LYS A 338 -4.69 -4.29 -13.30
C LYS A 338 -4.12 -3.30 -14.33
N ILE A 339 -3.84 -2.10 -13.84
CA ILE A 339 -3.16 -1.06 -14.61
C ILE A 339 -1.67 -1.36 -14.56
N ILE A 340 -1.01 -1.48 -15.71
CA ILE A 340 0.45 -1.60 -15.76
C ILE A 340 1.03 -0.19 -15.83
N ALA A 341 1.29 0.40 -14.66
CA ALA A 341 1.79 1.77 -14.53
C ALA A 341 3.31 1.79 -14.37
N VAL A 342 4.01 2.44 -15.29
CA VAL A 342 5.46 2.65 -15.20
C VAL A 342 5.71 4.12 -14.88
N ALA A 343 6.77 4.44 -14.14
CA ALA A 343 7.21 5.81 -13.90
C ALA A 343 8.43 6.20 -14.78
N PRO A 344 8.32 6.39 -16.11
CA PRO A 344 9.46 6.80 -16.91
C PRO A 344 9.97 8.17 -16.51
N GLY A 345 11.27 8.38 -16.64
CA GLY A 345 11.88 9.64 -16.26
C GLY A 345 13.36 9.72 -16.59
N SER A 346 13.97 10.84 -16.23
CA SER A 346 15.39 11.13 -16.42
C SER A 346 16.31 10.40 -15.44
N PHE A 347 15.83 9.30 -14.85
CA PHE A 347 16.49 8.55 -13.77
C PHE A 347 16.50 7.04 -14.02
N GLN A 348 15.94 6.59 -15.15
CA GLN A 348 15.73 5.16 -15.40
C GLN A 348 17.05 4.47 -15.74
N SER A 349 18.00 5.19 -16.35
CA SER A 349 19.33 4.66 -16.61
C SER A 349 20.06 4.25 -15.31
N GLU A 350 19.86 4.99 -14.23
CA GLU A 350 20.40 4.73 -12.89
C GLU A 350 19.77 3.48 -12.26
N LEU A 351 18.53 3.14 -12.63
CA LEU A 351 17.90 1.88 -12.23
C LEU A 351 18.46 0.66 -13.00
N GLY A 352 19.15 0.90 -14.11
CA GLY A 352 19.67 -0.10 -15.03
C GLY A 352 18.85 -0.28 -16.30
N CYS A 353 17.94 0.64 -16.62
CA CYS A 353 17.28 0.64 -17.93
C CYS A 353 18.28 0.98 -19.04
N PRO A 354 18.04 0.55 -20.30
CA PRO A 354 18.90 0.91 -21.43
C PRO A 354 19.02 2.41 -21.70
N GLY A 355 18.05 3.19 -21.23
CA GLY A 355 18.05 4.65 -21.29
C GLY A 355 16.93 5.25 -20.44
N ASP A 356 16.83 6.57 -20.51
CA ASP A 356 15.80 7.35 -19.83
C ASP A 356 14.51 7.48 -20.66
N TRP A 357 13.42 7.80 -19.99
CA TRP A 357 12.09 8.03 -20.60
C TRP A 357 11.55 6.84 -21.41
N ASP A 358 11.88 5.62 -20.98
CA ASP A 358 11.41 4.38 -21.59
C ASP A 358 10.19 3.81 -20.83
N PRO A 359 8.97 3.89 -21.40
CA PRO A 359 7.78 3.31 -20.79
C PRO A 359 7.79 1.78 -20.76
N GLY A 360 8.62 1.12 -21.57
CA GLY A 360 8.74 -0.34 -21.59
C GLY A 360 9.65 -0.90 -20.50
N CYS A 361 10.45 -0.08 -19.82
CA CYS A 361 11.36 -0.56 -18.78
C CYS A 361 10.64 -0.70 -17.43
N LEU A 362 10.32 -1.93 -17.02
CA LEU A 362 9.62 -2.21 -15.77
C LEU A 362 10.46 -2.06 -14.49
N ARG A 363 11.70 -1.56 -14.56
CA ARG A 363 12.50 -1.26 -13.36
C ARG A 363 11.89 -0.15 -12.49
N SER A 364 11.06 0.69 -13.10
CA SER A 364 10.26 1.72 -12.44
C SER A 364 8.77 1.36 -12.48
N TRP A 365 8.43 0.06 -12.47
CA TRP A 365 7.06 -0.42 -12.43
C TRP A 365 6.44 -0.10 -11.07
N LEU A 366 5.36 0.68 -11.08
CA LEU A 366 4.55 0.97 -9.90
C LEU A 366 3.60 -0.22 -9.69
N GLN A 367 3.65 -0.83 -8.50
CA GLN A 367 3.00 -2.10 -8.20
C GLN A 367 1.96 -1.98 -7.08
N ASP A 368 0.91 -2.80 -7.12
CA ASP A 368 -0.14 -2.90 -6.08
C ASP A 368 -0.20 -4.34 -5.50
N PRO A 369 0.88 -4.80 -4.83
CA PRO A 369 0.91 -6.13 -4.23
C PRO A 369 -0.14 -6.34 -3.14
N HIS A 370 -0.72 -5.29 -2.55
CA HIS A 370 -1.67 -5.41 -1.43
C HIS A 370 -3.13 -5.40 -1.88
N GLY A 371 -3.41 -5.01 -3.12
CA GLY A 371 -4.77 -4.83 -3.63
C GLY A 371 -5.49 -3.64 -3.00
N ASP A 372 -4.75 -2.65 -2.51
CA ASP A 372 -5.33 -1.47 -1.86
C ASP A 372 -5.76 -0.40 -2.87
N GLY A 373 -5.29 -0.52 -4.11
CA GLY A 373 -5.63 0.33 -5.25
C GLY A 373 -4.69 1.53 -5.42
N LEU A 374 -3.58 1.59 -4.70
CA LEU A 374 -2.48 2.51 -4.93
C LEU A 374 -1.27 1.72 -5.46
N TYR A 375 -0.56 2.29 -6.43
CA TYR A 375 0.56 1.62 -7.09
C TYR A 375 1.86 2.30 -6.67
N SER A 376 2.82 1.56 -6.14
CA SER A 376 4.05 2.11 -5.59
C SER A 376 5.31 1.49 -6.13
N PHE A 377 6.40 2.25 -6.09
CA PHE A 377 7.75 1.82 -6.42
C PHE A 377 8.73 2.53 -5.48
N SER A 378 9.77 1.84 -5.04
CA SER A 378 10.84 2.43 -4.23
C SER A 378 12.23 2.15 -4.82
N THR A 379 13.17 3.06 -4.60
CA THR A 379 14.55 2.87 -5.07
C THR A 379 15.57 3.63 -4.26
N THR A 380 16.75 3.03 -4.09
CA THR A 380 17.97 3.64 -3.52
C THR A 380 19.08 3.81 -4.57
N ALA A 381 18.77 3.62 -5.85
CA ALA A 381 19.78 3.69 -6.91
C ALA A 381 20.07 5.11 -7.40
N LEU A 382 19.32 6.12 -6.94
CA LEU A 382 19.40 7.47 -7.47
C LEU A 382 20.49 8.31 -6.80
N HIS A 383 21.18 9.12 -7.59
CA HIS A 383 22.17 10.08 -7.12
C HIS A 383 21.49 11.37 -6.64
N ALA A 384 22.15 12.15 -5.78
CA ALA A 384 21.67 13.48 -5.41
C ALA A 384 21.53 14.37 -6.65
N GLY A 385 20.36 14.98 -6.86
CA GLY A 385 20.09 15.76 -8.06
C GLY A 385 18.62 16.06 -8.29
N SER A 386 18.35 16.80 -9.36
CA SER A 386 17.00 17.09 -9.84
C SER A 386 16.67 16.17 -11.01
N TYR A 387 15.48 15.59 -10.97
CA TYR A 387 14.99 14.63 -11.96
C TYR A 387 13.56 14.97 -12.35
N GLU A 388 13.11 14.37 -13.44
CA GLU A 388 11.74 14.48 -13.92
C GLU A 388 11.15 13.10 -14.20
N THR A 389 9.83 12.96 -14.05
CA THR A 389 9.10 11.72 -14.31
C THR A 389 7.68 11.97 -14.84
N LYS A 390 7.07 10.92 -15.39
CA LYS A 390 5.65 10.81 -15.72
C LYS A 390 5.16 9.40 -15.41
N VAL A 391 3.85 9.20 -15.40
CA VAL A 391 3.28 7.85 -15.39
C VAL A 391 2.84 7.48 -16.79
N ALA A 392 3.37 6.37 -17.32
CA ALA A 392 2.96 5.76 -18.58
C ALA A 392 2.14 4.50 -18.30
N ILE A 393 1.07 4.27 -19.06
CA ILE A 393 0.17 3.14 -18.87
C ILE A 393 0.37 2.10 -19.98
N ASN A 394 0.41 0.83 -19.59
CA ASN A 394 0.58 -0.33 -20.47
C ASN A 394 1.83 -0.22 -21.33
N GLU A 395 2.95 0.11 -20.70
CA GLU A 395 4.29 0.10 -21.31
C GLU A 395 4.42 1.01 -22.55
N SER A 396 3.56 2.03 -22.67
CA SER A 396 3.52 2.91 -23.84
C SER A 396 3.14 4.34 -23.47
N TRP A 397 3.50 5.28 -24.34
CA TRP A 397 3.10 6.69 -24.19
C TRP A 397 1.66 6.98 -24.65
N ASN A 398 0.91 5.99 -25.14
CA ASN A 398 -0.45 6.17 -25.66
C ASN A 398 -1.40 6.76 -24.60
N GLU A 399 -1.25 6.32 -23.36
CA GLU A 399 -1.92 6.87 -22.20
C GLU A 399 -0.86 7.20 -21.14
N ASN A 400 -0.79 8.46 -20.75
CA ASN A 400 0.18 8.92 -19.76
C ASN A 400 -0.34 10.15 -19.00
N TYR A 401 0.19 10.33 -17.80
CA TYR A 401 -0.22 11.38 -16.87
C TYR A 401 1.00 12.11 -16.32
N GLY A 402 0.90 13.44 -16.30
CA GLY A 402 1.93 14.35 -15.84
C GLY A 402 1.58 15.03 -14.52
N GLU A 403 2.12 16.22 -14.31
CA GLU A 403 1.86 17.05 -13.13
C GLU A 403 0.35 17.20 -12.85
N GLY A 404 -0.03 16.98 -11.58
CA GLY A 404 -1.42 17.04 -11.14
C GLY A 404 -2.34 15.93 -11.68
N GLY A 405 -1.79 14.88 -12.28
CA GLY A 405 -2.57 13.81 -12.90
C GLY A 405 -3.25 14.19 -14.20
N VAL A 406 -2.73 15.22 -14.88
CA VAL A 406 -3.27 15.70 -16.15
C VAL A 406 -2.86 14.73 -17.28
N PRO A 407 -3.82 14.23 -18.10
CA PRO A 407 -3.51 13.41 -19.26
C PRO A 407 -2.58 14.15 -20.24
N GLY A 408 -1.45 13.54 -20.60
CA GLY A 408 -0.44 14.16 -21.46
C GLY A 408 0.17 15.45 -20.90
N GLY A 409 0.04 15.69 -19.59
CA GLY A 409 0.45 16.92 -18.92
C GLY A 409 1.97 17.15 -18.86
N PRO A 410 2.42 18.22 -18.18
CA PRO A 410 3.84 18.50 -17.94
C PRO A 410 4.55 17.37 -17.18
N ASN A 411 5.88 17.32 -17.25
CA ASN A 411 6.67 16.38 -16.45
C ASN A 411 6.60 16.75 -14.96
N ILE A 412 6.68 15.75 -14.09
CA ILE A 412 6.72 15.91 -12.63
C ILE A 412 8.17 16.04 -12.21
N ALA A 413 8.58 17.22 -11.74
CA ALA A 413 9.91 17.44 -11.21
C ALA A 413 10.02 16.94 -9.77
N PHE A 414 11.14 16.30 -9.43
CA PHE A 414 11.48 15.92 -8.06
C PHE A 414 12.98 16.08 -7.80
N THR A 415 13.37 16.08 -6.52
CA THR A 415 14.77 16.20 -6.10
C THR A 415 15.12 15.05 -5.17
N VAL A 416 16.27 14.42 -5.44
CA VAL A 416 16.90 13.45 -4.56
C VAL A 416 17.87 14.21 -3.66
N PRO A 417 17.60 14.33 -2.34
CA PRO A 417 18.40 15.20 -1.47
C PRO A 417 19.83 14.68 -1.23
N ARG A 418 20.00 13.35 -1.18
CA ARG A 418 21.28 12.68 -0.93
C ARG A 418 21.39 11.46 -1.83
N SER A 419 22.59 11.18 -2.36
CA SER A 419 22.81 9.96 -3.16
C SER A 419 22.46 8.74 -2.34
N CYS A 420 21.82 7.79 -3.00
CA CYS A 420 21.42 6.49 -2.47
C CYS A 420 20.37 6.53 -1.35
N GLN A 421 19.79 7.71 -1.12
CA GLN A 421 18.60 7.84 -0.29
C GLN A 421 17.44 7.10 -0.95
N GLU A 422 16.64 6.43 -0.13
CA GLU A 422 15.42 5.78 -0.59
C GLU A 422 14.40 6.81 -1.04
N MET A 423 13.92 6.62 -2.27
CA MET A 423 12.91 7.44 -2.92
C MET A 423 11.67 6.58 -3.15
N PHE A 424 10.51 7.09 -2.75
CA PHE A 424 9.22 6.46 -2.88
C PHE A 424 8.39 7.16 -3.95
N PHE A 425 7.75 6.36 -4.80
CA PHE A 425 6.83 6.78 -5.84
C PHE A 425 5.48 6.14 -5.55
N LEU A 426 4.41 6.93 -5.50
CA LEU A 426 3.06 6.46 -5.22
C LEU A 426 2.08 7.05 -6.23
N TYR A 427 1.45 6.20 -7.02
CA TYR A 427 0.48 6.55 -8.04
C TYR A 427 -0.93 6.17 -7.62
N ASN A 428 -1.83 7.16 -7.68
CA ASN A 428 -3.26 6.93 -7.49
C ASN A 428 -3.95 6.85 -8.86
N PRO A 429 -4.44 5.68 -9.30
CA PRO A 429 -5.09 5.53 -10.61
C PRO A 429 -6.44 6.23 -10.73
N GLY A 430 -7.11 6.57 -9.63
CA GLY A 430 -8.38 7.30 -9.66
C GLY A 430 -8.19 8.78 -9.99
N THR A 431 -7.21 9.42 -9.34
CA THR A 431 -6.88 10.84 -9.60
C THR A 431 -5.82 11.03 -10.67
N HIS A 432 -5.09 9.97 -10.99
CA HIS A 432 -3.88 9.92 -11.83
C HIS A 432 -2.69 10.70 -11.30
N VAL A 433 -2.71 11.09 -10.02
CA VAL A 433 -1.60 11.82 -9.39
C VAL A 433 -0.50 10.83 -8.98
N LEU A 434 0.75 11.16 -9.34
CA LEU A 434 1.96 10.51 -8.84
C LEU A 434 2.63 11.42 -7.80
N THR A 435 2.83 10.90 -6.60
CA THR A 435 3.57 11.54 -5.51
C THR A 435 4.96 10.92 -5.42
N VAL A 436 6.02 11.75 -5.40
CA VAL A 436 7.40 11.31 -5.21
C VAL A 436 7.93 11.87 -3.89
N SER A 437 8.54 11.03 -3.05
CA SER A 437 8.98 11.42 -1.72
C SER A 437 10.31 10.78 -1.30
N ALA A 438 11.13 11.54 -0.58
CA ALA A 438 12.38 11.08 0.04
C ALA A 438 12.21 10.68 1.53
N SER A 439 11.01 10.82 2.09
CA SER A 439 10.72 10.61 3.51
C SER A 439 9.75 9.46 3.79
N GLY A 440 9.65 8.50 2.87
CA GLY A 440 8.74 7.36 2.99
C GLY A 440 7.52 7.45 2.06
N ALA A 441 6.75 6.38 2.00
CA ALA A 441 5.38 6.42 1.48
C ALA A 441 4.46 7.16 2.48
N PRO A 442 3.48 7.94 2.01
CA PRO A 442 2.54 8.59 2.90
C PRO A 442 1.65 7.56 3.61
N LYS A 443 1.28 7.84 4.87
CA LYS A 443 0.40 6.96 5.63
C LYS A 443 -1.07 7.23 5.34
N GLY A 444 -1.82 6.17 5.07
CA GLY A 444 -3.24 6.21 4.77
C GLY A 444 -3.56 6.07 3.28
N ASN A 445 -4.86 6.08 2.95
CA ASN A 445 -5.33 5.85 1.59
C ASN A 445 -6.68 6.55 1.35
N LEU A 446 -6.67 7.60 0.50
CA LEU A 446 -7.88 8.36 0.15
C LEU A 446 -8.83 7.61 -0.81
N ASN A 447 -8.40 6.49 -1.40
CA ASN A 447 -9.30 5.63 -2.18
C ASN A 447 -10.19 4.77 -1.26
N LYS A 448 -9.84 4.66 0.02
CA LYS A 448 -10.67 4.04 1.06
C LYS A 448 -11.52 5.11 1.75
N ALA A 449 -12.68 4.70 2.27
CA ALA A 449 -13.57 5.57 3.04
C ALA A 449 -13.85 4.95 4.41
N GLN A 450 -12.85 5.00 5.29
CA GLN A 450 -12.88 4.31 6.60
C GLN A 450 -13.44 5.20 7.74
N ALA A 451 -13.61 6.49 7.48
CA ALA A 451 -14.28 7.41 8.40
C ALA A 451 -15.75 7.60 8.01
N HIS A 452 -16.61 7.89 8.98
CA HIS A 452 -18.06 8.03 8.81
C HIS A 452 -18.53 9.37 9.37
N TRP A 453 -19.05 10.25 8.52
CA TRP A 453 -19.66 11.50 8.94
C TRP A 453 -21.14 11.25 9.25
N VAL A 454 -21.51 11.23 10.54
CA VAL A 454 -22.79 10.69 11.02
C VAL A 454 -23.79 11.75 11.50
N THR A 455 -23.34 12.96 11.83
CA THR A 455 -24.19 14.10 12.15
C THR A 455 -23.58 15.38 11.58
N GLY A 456 -24.30 16.51 11.64
CA GLY A 456 -23.77 17.81 11.18
C GLY A 456 -22.44 18.25 11.82
N ASN A 457 -22.02 17.65 12.94
CA ASN A 457 -20.77 18.00 13.62
C ASN A 457 -19.96 16.81 14.13
N THR A 458 -20.25 15.57 13.72
CA THR A 458 -19.54 14.39 14.27
C THR A 458 -19.12 13.40 13.20
N ILE A 459 -17.83 13.06 13.24
CA ILE A 459 -17.18 12.04 12.43
C ILE A 459 -16.75 10.88 13.34
N LEU A 460 -16.97 9.65 12.91
CA LEU A 460 -16.51 8.44 13.56
C LEU A 460 -15.40 7.78 12.76
N TRP A 461 -14.31 7.39 13.40
CA TRP A 461 -13.19 6.73 12.74
C TRP A 461 -12.47 5.75 13.68
N ASN A 462 -12.11 4.57 13.17
CA ASN A 462 -11.50 3.50 13.96
C ASN A 462 -9.97 3.65 14.04
N ILE A 463 -9.52 4.68 14.74
CA ILE A 463 -8.11 5.05 14.93
C ILE A 463 -7.72 5.13 16.42
N GLY A 464 -8.70 5.04 17.33
CA GLY A 464 -8.46 5.30 18.75
C GLY A 464 -8.22 6.80 19.01
N ASN A 465 -7.55 7.10 20.13
CA ASN A 465 -7.09 8.46 20.43
C ASN A 465 -5.68 8.66 19.83
N PRO A 466 -5.54 9.48 18.78
CA PRO A 466 -4.24 9.69 18.14
C PRO A 466 -3.26 10.52 18.99
N GLY A 467 -3.75 11.28 19.97
CA GLY A 467 -2.92 12.13 20.83
C GLY A 467 -2.37 13.40 20.16
N GLY A 468 -2.55 13.57 18.85
CA GLY A 468 -2.22 14.77 18.09
C GLY A 468 -3.40 15.31 17.28
N ASP A 469 -3.10 16.11 16.25
CA ASP A 469 -4.09 16.81 15.44
C ASP A 469 -4.92 15.86 14.56
N VAL A 470 -6.24 16.04 14.56
CA VAL A 470 -7.14 15.41 13.60
C VAL A 470 -7.84 16.49 12.80
N LYS A 471 -7.81 16.39 11.48
CA LYS A 471 -8.37 17.41 10.58
C LYS A 471 -9.32 16.78 9.57
N LEU A 472 -10.45 17.44 9.32
CA LEU A 472 -11.29 17.26 8.13
C LEU A 472 -10.74 18.16 7.03
N HIS A 473 -10.57 17.59 5.84
CA HIS A 473 -10.12 18.26 4.63
C HIS A 473 -11.23 18.21 3.59
N TYR A 474 -11.42 19.30 2.85
CA TYR A 474 -12.39 19.32 1.75
C TYR A 474 -11.94 20.15 0.56
N SER A 475 -12.35 19.73 -0.63
CA SER A 475 -12.10 20.46 -1.89
C SER A 475 -13.30 20.37 -2.82
N GLY A 476 -13.80 21.53 -3.27
CA GLY A 476 -14.89 21.61 -4.24
C GLY A 476 -14.51 21.10 -5.64
N SER A 477 -13.23 21.05 -5.97
CA SER A 477 -12.73 20.57 -7.27
C SER A 477 -12.20 19.15 -7.26
N GLY A 478 -12.16 18.47 -6.10
CA GLY A 478 -11.58 17.13 -5.99
C GLY A 478 -10.05 17.12 -6.04
N SER A 479 -9.41 18.18 -5.52
CA SER A 479 -7.95 18.37 -5.56
C SER A 479 -7.21 17.87 -4.32
N LEU A 480 -7.85 17.10 -3.43
CA LEU A 480 -7.16 16.59 -2.25
C LEU A 480 -6.13 15.53 -2.65
N VAL A 481 -4.91 15.71 -2.14
CA VAL A 481 -3.78 14.79 -2.35
C VAL A 481 -3.20 14.41 -1.00
N LEU A 482 -2.86 13.13 -0.85
CA LEU A 482 -2.18 12.61 0.33
C LEU A 482 -0.66 12.61 0.10
N GLY A 483 0.07 13.29 0.98
CA GLY A 483 1.53 13.27 1.08
C GLY A 483 1.99 12.92 2.50
N ASN A 484 3.29 12.94 2.74
CA ASN A 484 3.86 12.45 4.00
C ASN A 484 3.46 13.29 5.23
N ASP A 485 3.19 14.58 5.03
CA ASP A 485 2.76 15.48 6.09
C ASP A 485 1.23 15.48 6.32
N GLY A 486 0.48 14.71 5.53
CA GLY A 486 -0.97 14.60 5.57
C GLY A 486 -1.64 14.97 4.26
N VAL A 487 -2.91 15.34 4.35
CA VAL A 487 -3.73 15.72 3.20
C VAL A 487 -3.56 17.21 2.89
N SER A 488 -3.46 17.53 1.60
CA SER A 488 -3.28 18.90 1.09
C SER A 488 -4.19 19.15 -0.12
N GLY A 489 -4.18 20.37 -0.66
CA GLY A 489 -4.93 20.72 -1.88
C GLY A 489 -6.38 21.16 -1.65
N GLY A 490 -6.76 21.45 -0.41
CA GLY A 490 -8.10 21.93 -0.05
C GLY A 490 -8.10 22.75 1.25
N ALA A 491 -9.30 23.04 1.75
CA ALA A 491 -9.51 23.68 3.04
C ALA A 491 -9.50 22.64 4.17
N GLU A 492 -9.14 23.08 5.38
CA GLU A 492 -9.03 22.22 6.55
C GLU A 492 -9.84 22.74 7.74
N ILE A 493 -10.40 21.81 8.52
CA ILE A 493 -11.13 22.05 9.77
C ILE A 493 -10.50 21.15 10.84
N LEU A 494 -9.96 21.77 11.90
CA LEU A 494 -9.46 21.03 13.05
C LEU A 494 -10.62 20.38 13.83
N LEU A 495 -10.49 19.10 14.13
CA LEU A 495 -11.47 18.31 14.86
C LEU A 495 -11.01 18.05 16.30
N THR A 496 -11.97 17.94 17.21
CA THR A 496 -11.71 17.62 18.61
C THR A 496 -12.08 16.17 18.90
N TYR A 497 -11.14 15.38 19.44
CA TYR A 497 -11.43 14.03 19.94
C TYR A 497 -12.44 14.07 21.09
N ASP A 498 -13.51 13.28 20.99
CA ASP A 498 -14.53 13.12 22.03
C ASP A 498 -14.34 11.78 22.76
N PRO A 499 -13.82 11.79 24.01
CA PRO A 499 -13.56 10.55 24.75
C PRO A 499 -14.83 9.78 25.14
N ALA A 500 -16.01 10.43 25.10
CA ALA A 500 -17.27 9.71 25.28
C ALA A 500 -17.68 8.92 24.04
N GLY A 501 -17.03 9.20 22.89
CA GLY A 501 -17.17 8.42 21.68
C GLY A 501 -18.60 8.32 21.18
N PHE A 502 -18.93 7.12 20.67
CA PHE A 502 -20.25 6.77 20.17
C PHE A 502 -21.38 6.93 21.20
N ALA A 503 -21.10 6.73 22.49
CA ALA A 503 -22.11 6.75 23.55
C ALA A 503 -22.75 8.14 23.78
N ARG A 504 -22.10 9.22 23.33
CA ARG A 504 -22.65 10.59 23.40
C ARG A 504 -23.52 10.94 22.19
N LEU A 505 -23.58 10.10 21.17
CA LEU A 505 -24.41 10.39 19.99
C LEU A 505 -25.91 10.33 20.34
N PRO A 506 -26.78 11.03 19.59
CA PRO A 506 -28.23 10.89 19.77
C PRO A 506 -28.67 9.42 19.66
N PRO A 507 -29.67 8.95 20.45
CA PRO A 507 -30.13 7.56 20.41
C PRO A 507 -30.48 7.06 18.99
N SER A 508 -31.09 7.92 18.16
CA SER A 508 -31.40 7.59 16.77
C SER A 508 -30.17 7.27 15.93
N VAL A 509 -29.05 7.98 16.14
CA VAL A 509 -27.77 7.70 15.45
C VAL A 509 -27.18 6.40 15.97
N GLN A 510 -27.29 6.13 17.28
CA GLN A 510 -26.80 4.88 17.85
C GLN A 510 -27.56 3.66 17.32
N GLU A 511 -28.89 3.78 17.19
CA GLU A 511 -29.76 2.75 16.65
C GLU A 511 -29.54 2.50 15.15
N ASN A 512 -29.28 3.54 14.37
CA ASN A 512 -29.04 3.43 12.94
C ASN A 512 -27.63 2.90 12.61
N TYR A 513 -26.65 3.15 13.46
CA TYR A 513 -25.24 2.82 13.20
C TYR A 513 -24.57 1.98 14.31
N PRO A 514 -25.20 0.90 14.84
CA PRO A 514 -24.66 0.14 15.96
C PRO A 514 -23.31 -0.54 15.65
N HIS A 515 -23.05 -0.80 14.37
CA HIS A 515 -21.79 -1.36 13.88
C HIS A 515 -20.59 -0.40 14.07
N LEU A 516 -20.83 0.90 14.29
CA LEU A 516 -19.80 1.91 14.54
C LEU A 516 -19.53 2.14 16.03
N ALA A 517 -20.13 1.36 16.93
CA ALA A 517 -20.06 1.60 18.38
C ALA A 517 -18.64 1.62 18.97
N LYS A 518 -17.69 0.94 18.33
CA LYS A 518 -16.28 0.90 18.76
C LYS A 518 -15.41 2.03 18.18
N PHE A 519 -15.97 2.86 17.30
CA PHE A 519 -15.20 3.90 16.61
C PHE A 519 -14.99 5.10 17.54
N SER A 520 -13.85 5.76 17.37
CA SER A 520 -13.56 7.02 18.06
C SER A 520 -14.34 8.16 17.42
N ALA A 521 -14.81 9.11 18.23
CA ALA A 521 -15.59 10.24 17.75
C ALA A 521 -14.76 11.51 17.71
N PHE A 522 -14.94 12.28 16.63
CA PHE A 522 -14.27 13.54 16.36
C PHE A 522 -15.32 14.61 16.04
N ARG A 523 -15.25 15.73 16.73
CA ARG A 523 -16.25 16.81 16.65
C ARG A 523 -15.72 17.97 15.81
N LEU A 524 -16.55 18.47 14.91
CA LEU A 524 -16.33 19.75 14.27
C LEU A 524 -16.64 20.88 15.28
N PRO A 525 -15.87 21.98 15.28
CA PRO A 525 -16.21 23.15 16.08
C PRO A 525 -17.46 23.83 15.52
N ASP A 526 -18.24 24.48 16.39
CA ASP A 526 -19.47 25.18 15.98
C ASP A 526 -19.21 26.26 14.91
N SER A 527 -18.00 26.85 14.90
CA SER A 527 -17.58 27.82 13.91
C SER A 527 -17.49 27.26 12.48
N ALA A 528 -17.34 25.94 12.32
CA ALA A 528 -17.26 25.28 11.02
C ALA A 528 -18.63 24.92 10.42
N ALA A 529 -19.73 25.17 11.13
CA ALA A 529 -21.08 24.80 10.68
C ALA A 529 -21.46 25.42 9.32
N ALA A 530 -20.95 26.62 9.01
CA ALA A 530 -21.20 27.30 7.73
C ALA A 530 -20.47 26.64 6.55
N ASP A 531 -19.37 25.92 6.80
CA ASP A 531 -18.55 25.28 5.77
C ASP A 531 -19.06 23.89 5.38
N VAL A 532 -19.87 23.26 6.24
CA VAL A 532 -20.36 21.88 6.05
C VAL A 532 -21.09 21.69 4.72
N PRO A 533 -22.02 22.55 4.28
CA PRO A 533 -22.69 22.37 2.99
C PRO A 533 -21.73 22.36 1.80
N ASP A 534 -20.69 23.21 1.83
CA ASP A 534 -19.71 23.28 0.74
C ASP A 534 -18.76 22.08 0.77
N ALA A 535 -18.35 21.63 1.97
CA ALA A 535 -17.59 20.40 2.13
C ALA A 535 -18.34 19.18 1.55
N LEU A 536 -19.64 19.06 1.82
CA LEU A 536 -20.47 17.93 1.35
C LEU A 536 -20.72 17.92 -0.16
N ARG A 537 -20.46 19.02 -0.87
CA ARG A 537 -20.54 19.11 -2.34
C ARG A 537 -19.22 18.82 -3.05
N GLY A 538 -18.16 18.57 -2.29
CA GLY A 538 -16.81 18.32 -2.79
C GLY A 538 -16.27 16.95 -2.38
N GLN A 539 -14.96 16.80 -2.58
CA GLN A 539 -14.19 15.71 -2.00
C GLN A 539 -13.96 15.99 -0.52
N VAL A 540 -14.07 14.97 0.32
CA VAL A 540 -13.81 15.05 1.75
C VAL A 540 -12.86 13.93 2.21
N ALA A 541 -11.95 14.28 3.12
CA ALA A 541 -11.00 13.35 3.75
C ALA A 541 -10.72 13.74 5.20
N VAL A 542 -10.28 12.80 6.02
CA VAL A 542 -9.69 13.08 7.34
C VAL A 542 -8.23 12.66 7.37
N SER A 543 -7.43 13.36 8.17
CA SER A 543 -6.07 12.96 8.51
C SER A 543 -5.87 13.06 10.01
N ALA A 544 -5.08 12.16 10.59
CA ALA A 544 -4.68 12.23 11.99
C ALA A 544 -3.16 12.18 12.16
N LYS A 545 -2.66 12.98 13.08
CA LYS A 545 -1.26 13.00 13.52
C LYS A 545 -1.14 12.48 14.94
N GLY A 546 0.00 11.85 15.22
CA GLY A 546 0.37 11.38 16.54
C GLY A 546 0.80 12.52 17.46
N ALA A 547 1.02 12.22 18.73
CA ALA A 547 1.59 13.17 19.70
C ALA A 547 3.00 13.67 19.32
N ASP A 548 3.71 12.92 18.47
CA ASP A 548 5.00 13.26 17.87
C ASP A 548 4.89 14.16 16.63
N GLY A 549 3.67 14.45 16.17
CA GLY A 549 3.39 15.23 14.96
C GLY A 549 3.50 14.44 13.65
N ALA A 550 3.84 13.15 13.71
CA ALA A 550 3.90 12.31 12.51
C ALA A 550 2.49 11.95 12.04
N LEU A 551 2.28 11.84 10.72
CA LEU A 551 1.03 11.32 10.17
C LEU A 551 0.85 9.87 10.66
N LEU A 552 -0.34 9.57 11.20
CA LEU A 552 -0.75 8.22 11.59
C LEU A 552 -1.53 7.56 10.47
N ASP A 553 -2.55 8.25 9.95
CA ASP A 553 -3.43 7.74 8.91
C ASP A 553 -4.20 8.88 8.23
N ALA A 554 -4.74 8.62 7.05
CA ALA A 554 -5.64 9.50 6.32
C ALA A 554 -6.61 8.68 5.44
N THR A 555 -7.88 9.07 5.38
CA THR A 555 -8.92 8.32 4.65
C THR A 555 -10.06 9.22 4.19
N SER A 556 -10.79 8.85 3.15
CA SER A 556 -12.04 9.54 2.80
C SER A 556 -13.18 9.21 3.78
N LEU A 557 -14.28 9.95 3.67
CA LEU A 557 -15.46 9.76 4.53
C LEU A 557 -16.64 9.14 3.78
N GLN A 558 -17.39 8.31 4.49
CA GLN A 558 -18.76 7.95 4.15
C GLN A 558 -19.69 9.00 4.75
N ILE A 559 -20.53 9.61 3.91
CA ILE A 559 -21.39 10.74 4.29
C ILE A 559 -22.92 10.47 4.38
N PRO A 560 -23.50 9.25 4.21
CA PRO A 560 -24.95 9.08 4.32
C PRO A 560 -25.55 9.62 5.63
N GLY A 561 -24.89 9.41 6.77
CA GLY A 561 -25.44 9.82 8.07
C GLY A 561 -25.57 11.33 8.22
N VAL A 562 -24.57 12.11 7.80
CA VAL A 562 -24.68 13.57 7.80
C VAL A 562 -25.68 14.08 6.77
N LEU A 563 -25.82 13.41 5.62
CA LEU A 563 -26.85 13.77 4.64
C LEU A 563 -28.26 13.56 5.21
N ASP A 564 -28.52 12.45 5.90
CA ASP A 564 -29.79 12.23 6.56
C ASP A 564 -30.02 13.26 7.68
N ALA A 565 -28.99 13.54 8.48
CA ALA A 565 -29.10 14.49 9.58
C ALA A 565 -29.43 15.93 9.13
N LEU A 566 -28.97 16.33 7.94
CA LEU A 566 -29.12 17.71 7.43
C LEU A 566 -30.21 17.86 6.37
N TYR A 567 -30.43 16.85 5.54
CA TYR A 567 -31.19 16.96 4.29
C TYR A 567 -32.28 15.90 4.14
N THR A 568 -32.69 15.21 5.22
CA THR A 568 -33.85 14.31 5.16
C THR A 568 -35.06 15.07 4.59
N TYR A 569 -35.65 14.52 3.53
CA TYR A 569 -36.77 15.11 2.83
C TYR A 569 -37.95 14.13 2.73
N SER A 570 -39.13 14.58 3.15
CA SER A 570 -40.37 13.80 3.14
C SER A 570 -41.44 14.34 2.18
N GLY A 571 -41.11 15.39 1.41
CA GLY A 571 -42.01 15.94 0.40
C GLY A 571 -42.02 15.12 -0.89
N SER A 572 -42.80 15.57 -1.87
CA SER A 572 -42.91 14.88 -3.16
C SER A 572 -41.65 15.07 -4.02
N LEU A 573 -41.19 13.99 -4.63
CA LEU A 573 -40.08 13.96 -5.59
C LEU A 573 -40.59 13.52 -6.98
N GLY A 574 -39.76 13.73 -8.01
CA GLY A 574 -40.12 13.47 -9.40
C GLY A 574 -40.96 14.59 -10.02
N ALA A 575 -41.68 14.25 -11.10
CA ALA A 575 -42.63 15.14 -11.75
C ALA A 575 -43.99 15.11 -11.03
N THR A 576 -44.44 16.27 -10.57
CA THR A 576 -45.75 16.46 -9.93
C THR A 576 -46.54 17.53 -10.67
N PHE A 577 -47.87 17.46 -10.65
CA PHE A 577 -48.72 18.39 -11.40
C PHE A 577 -49.63 19.19 -10.48
N SER A 578 -49.74 20.49 -10.75
CA SER A 578 -50.75 21.37 -10.17
C SER A 578 -51.40 22.19 -11.28
N GLY A 579 -52.72 22.09 -11.44
CA GLY A 579 -53.43 22.79 -12.53
C GLY A 579 -52.92 22.46 -13.94
N GLY A 580 -52.36 21.26 -14.15
CA GLY A 580 -51.77 20.84 -15.42
C GLY A 580 -50.32 21.30 -15.65
N VAL A 581 -49.74 22.07 -14.73
CA VAL A 581 -48.34 22.52 -14.82
C VAL A 581 -47.44 21.54 -14.06
N PRO A 582 -46.41 20.95 -14.71
CA PRO A 582 -45.47 20.06 -14.04
C PRO A 582 -44.46 20.84 -13.19
N THR A 583 -44.11 20.30 -12.02
CA THR A 583 -42.98 20.72 -11.19
C THR A 583 -42.09 19.52 -10.94
N PHE A 584 -40.81 19.66 -11.23
CA PHE A 584 -39.79 18.64 -11.11
C PHE A 584 -39.00 18.85 -9.83
N ARG A 585 -38.79 17.79 -9.05
CA ARG A 585 -37.99 17.82 -7.82
C ARG A 585 -37.03 16.63 -7.76
N LEU A 586 -35.75 16.91 -7.61
CA LEU A 586 -34.69 15.93 -7.48
C LEU A 586 -33.93 16.15 -6.17
N TRP A 587 -33.88 15.14 -5.30
CA TRP A 587 -33.03 15.20 -4.10
C TRP A 587 -31.57 14.92 -4.51
N ALA A 588 -30.72 15.95 -4.42
CA ALA A 588 -29.31 15.86 -4.79
C ALA A 588 -28.47 16.84 -3.94
N PRO A 589 -28.37 16.62 -2.61
CA PRO A 589 -27.75 17.58 -1.68
C PRO A 589 -26.26 17.82 -1.95
N THR A 590 -25.55 16.83 -2.50
CA THR A 590 -24.13 16.90 -2.82
C THR A 590 -23.84 17.45 -4.22
N ALA A 591 -24.87 17.68 -5.04
CA ALA A 591 -24.69 18.24 -6.38
C ALA A 591 -24.23 19.70 -6.31
N GLN A 592 -23.32 20.06 -7.20
CA GLN A 592 -22.87 21.43 -7.41
C GLN A 592 -23.84 22.19 -8.32
N SER A 593 -24.43 21.50 -9.30
CA SER A 593 -25.50 22.02 -10.15
C SER A 593 -26.38 20.89 -10.68
N VAL A 594 -27.65 21.21 -10.93
CA VAL A 594 -28.58 20.33 -11.64
C VAL A 594 -29.28 21.10 -12.75
N ASN A 595 -29.22 20.56 -13.97
CA ASN A 595 -29.97 21.06 -15.12
C ASN A 595 -30.98 20.02 -15.59
N LEU A 596 -32.15 20.45 -16.06
CA LEU A 596 -33.14 19.62 -16.74
C LEU A 596 -32.94 19.76 -18.26
N HIS A 597 -32.66 18.65 -18.93
CA HIS A 597 -32.63 18.57 -20.39
C HIS A 597 -34.02 18.16 -20.87
N LEU A 598 -34.76 19.07 -21.50
CA LEU A 598 -36.10 18.83 -22.03
C LEU A 598 -36.04 18.48 -23.52
N TYR A 599 -36.77 17.45 -23.94
CA TYR A 599 -36.81 16.95 -25.32
C TYR A 599 -38.25 16.87 -25.81
N ASP A 600 -38.51 17.32 -27.04
CA ASP A 600 -39.87 17.29 -27.61
C ASP A 600 -40.39 15.86 -27.86
N SER A 601 -39.51 14.88 -28.04
CA SER A 601 -39.87 13.48 -28.27
C SER A 601 -38.79 12.51 -27.78
N SER A 602 -39.12 11.21 -27.77
CA SER A 602 -38.19 10.15 -27.38
C SER A 602 -36.99 10.00 -28.32
N THR A 603 -37.11 10.48 -29.56
CA THR A 603 -36.07 10.42 -30.59
C THR A 603 -35.44 11.77 -30.91
N SER A 604 -35.89 12.86 -30.26
CA SER A 604 -35.33 14.19 -30.48
C SER A 604 -33.82 14.20 -30.24
N THR A 605 -33.05 14.79 -31.16
CA THR A 605 -31.61 14.99 -31.02
C THR A 605 -31.27 16.36 -30.44
N THR A 606 -32.26 17.22 -30.26
CA THR A 606 -32.11 18.55 -29.66
C THR A 606 -32.84 18.62 -28.33
N GLU A 607 -32.19 19.23 -27.36
CA GLU A 607 -32.70 19.52 -26.03
C GLU A 607 -32.78 21.02 -25.75
N GLN A 608 -33.64 21.38 -24.81
CA GLN A 608 -33.58 22.64 -24.10
C GLN A 608 -32.96 22.39 -22.73
N LEU A 609 -31.85 23.07 -22.44
CA LEU A 609 -31.17 23.01 -21.15
C LEU A 609 -31.77 24.04 -20.18
N LEU A 610 -32.21 23.59 -19.02
CA LEU A 610 -32.92 24.43 -18.05
C LEU A 610 -32.31 24.27 -16.65
N PRO A 611 -31.65 25.30 -16.08
CA PRO A 611 -31.08 25.20 -14.75
C PRO A 611 -32.17 25.08 -13.68
N MET A 612 -31.98 24.16 -12.73
CA MET A 612 -32.85 24.00 -11.57
C MET A 612 -32.36 24.85 -10.41
N THR A 613 -33.29 25.22 -9.52
CA THR A 613 -32.99 26.02 -8.32
C THR A 613 -32.84 25.10 -7.11
N PRO A 614 -31.75 25.18 -6.34
CA PRO A 614 -31.60 24.40 -5.11
C PRO A 614 -32.42 25.00 -3.96
N ASP A 615 -33.11 24.14 -3.22
CA ASP A 615 -33.57 24.43 -1.86
C ASP A 615 -32.46 23.99 -0.88
N THR A 616 -31.75 24.96 -0.34
CA THR A 616 -30.58 24.73 0.52
C THR A 616 -30.92 24.08 1.85
N ALA A 617 -32.18 24.13 2.30
CA ALA A 617 -32.59 23.50 3.55
C ALA A 617 -32.81 21.99 3.39
N SER A 618 -33.31 21.55 2.24
CA SER A 618 -33.66 20.14 1.99
C SER A 618 -32.69 19.41 1.06
N GLY A 619 -31.83 20.13 0.34
CA GLY A 619 -30.97 19.55 -0.70
C GLY A 619 -31.73 19.16 -1.98
N VAL A 620 -32.98 19.58 -2.12
CA VAL A 620 -33.82 19.32 -3.30
C VAL A 620 -33.62 20.40 -4.35
N TRP A 621 -33.35 19.98 -5.58
CA TRP A 621 -33.34 20.85 -6.75
C TRP A 621 -34.71 20.85 -7.40
N GLN A 622 -35.21 22.02 -7.79
CA GLN A 622 -36.54 22.16 -8.36
C GLN A 622 -36.62 23.09 -9.57
N ILE A 623 -37.53 22.76 -10.48
CA ILE A 623 -37.95 23.66 -11.57
C ILE A 623 -39.44 23.48 -11.83
N MET A 624 -40.14 24.59 -12.02
CA MET A 624 -41.52 24.61 -12.49
C MET A 624 -41.52 24.75 -14.01
N GLY A 625 -42.21 23.84 -14.68
CA GLY A 625 -42.33 23.81 -16.14
C GLY A 625 -43.52 24.59 -16.67
N ASP A 626 -43.86 24.30 -17.92
CA ASP A 626 -45.06 24.79 -18.60
C ASP A 626 -46.05 23.64 -18.84
N ALA A 627 -47.35 23.93 -18.88
CA ALA A 627 -48.37 22.91 -19.13
C ALA A 627 -48.18 22.16 -20.47
N SER A 628 -47.56 22.81 -21.46
CA SER A 628 -47.21 22.21 -22.76
C SER A 628 -46.11 21.15 -22.69
N TRP A 629 -45.48 20.94 -21.53
CA TRP A 629 -44.44 19.93 -21.37
C TRP A 629 -45.00 18.53 -21.15
N TYR A 630 -46.30 18.38 -20.88
CA TYR A 630 -46.92 17.07 -20.70
C TYR A 630 -46.64 16.14 -21.90
N GLY A 631 -46.19 14.92 -21.64
CA GLY A 631 -45.85 13.92 -22.66
C GLY A 631 -44.49 14.11 -23.34
N LYS A 632 -43.78 15.22 -23.09
CA LYS A 632 -42.37 15.41 -23.49
C LYS A 632 -41.44 14.53 -22.65
N TYR A 633 -40.16 14.52 -23.00
CA TYR A 633 -39.15 13.69 -22.34
C TYR A 633 -38.08 14.55 -21.66
N TYR A 634 -37.46 14.03 -20.60
CA TYR A 634 -36.37 14.72 -19.92
C TYR A 634 -35.30 13.79 -19.33
N ARG A 635 -34.16 14.40 -19.00
CA ARG A 635 -33.08 13.85 -18.15
C ARG A 635 -32.57 14.97 -17.24
N TYR A 636 -31.96 14.61 -16.13
CA TYR A 636 -31.17 15.55 -15.34
C TYR A 636 -29.70 15.45 -15.74
N GLU A 637 -29.03 16.59 -15.90
CA GLU A 637 -27.58 16.69 -15.83
C GLU A 637 -27.21 17.09 -14.41
N VAL A 638 -26.51 16.20 -13.71
CA VAL A 638 -26.10 16.37 -12.32
C VAL A 638 -24.59 16.50 -12.27
N LYS A 639 -24.10 17.69 -11.92
CA LYS A 639 -22.68 17.93 -11.67
C LYS A 639 -22.36 17.64 -10.21
N VAL A 640 -21.58 16.59 -9.94
CA VAL A 640 -21.34 16.10 -8.57
C VAL A 640 -19.96 15.47 -8.43
N PHE A 641 -19.34 15.63 -7.26
CA PHE A 641 -18.12 14.90 -6.94
C PHE A 641 -18.39 13.40 -6.83
N THR A 642 -17.62 12.60 -7.57
CA THR A 642 -17.75 11.14 -7.62
C THR A 642 -16.49 10.50 -7.06
N ARG A 643 -16.60 9.88 -5.88
CA ARG A 643 -15.44 9.31 -5.17
C ARG A 643 -14.70 8.23 -5.98
N SER A 644 -15.42 7.39 -6.74
CA SER A 644 -14.81 6.32 -7.53
C SER A 644 -13.90 6.83 -8.66
N THR A 645 -14.12 8.05 -9.14
CA THR A 645 -13.28 8.70 -10.15
C THR A 645 -12.40 9.81 -9.56
N GLY A 646 -12.58 10.15 -8.28
CA GLY A 646 -11.86 11.25 -7.63
C GLY A 646 -12.13 12.62 -8.25
N ARG A 647 -13.18 12.78 -9.06
CA ARG A 647 -13.42 13.97 -9.89
C ARG A 647 -14.84 14.48 -9.76
N VAL A 648 -15.04 15.73 -10.17
CA VAL A 648 -16.38 16.30 -10.37
C VAL A 648 -16.89 15.88 -11.74
N GLU A 649 -17.91 15.04 -11.77
CA GLU A 649 -18.48 14.45 -12.97
C GLU A 649 -19.78 15.17 -13.38
N ASN A 650 -20.04 15.24 -14.69
CA ASN A 650 -21.33 15.66 -15.23
C ASN A 650 -22.10 14.42 -15.68
N ASN A 651 -23.12 14.03 -14.91
CA ASN A 651 -23.88 12.80 -15.16
C ASN A 651 -25.23 13.13 -15.78
N LEU A 652 -25.52 12.53 -16.94
CA LEU A 652 -26.89 12.53 -17.48
C LEU A 652 -27.66 11.32 -16.94
N VAL A 653 -28.74 11.57 -16.21
CA VAL A 653 -29.52 10.53 -15.51
C VAL A 653 -31.01 10.67 -15.79
N THR A 654 -31.72 9.55 -15.79
CA THR A 654 -33.18 9.54 -15.71
C THR A 654 -33.65 9.86 -14.30
N ASP A 655 -34.91 10.25 -14.16
CA ASP A 655 -35.51 10.51 -12.86
C ASP A 655 -35.69 9.19 -12.07
N PRO A 656 -35.17 9.07 -10.84
CA PRO A 656 -35.45 7.91 -9.97
C PRO A 656 -36.94 7.70 -9.69
N TYR A 657 -37.74 8.77 -9.80
CA TYR A 657 -39.20 8.78 -9.63
C TYR A 657 -39.95 8.71 -10.97
N SER A 658 -39.31 8.23 -12.04
CA SER A 658 -39.94 8.05 -13.36
C SER A 658 -41.18 7.15 -13.28
N VAL A 659 -42.28 7.60 -13.87
CA VAL A 659 -43.51 6.79 -14.05
C VAL A 659 -43.74 6.34 -15.50
N SER A 660 -43.04 6.96 -16.45
CA SER A 660 -43.01 6.57 -17.87
C SER A 660 -41.63 6.84 -18.46
N LEU A 661 -41.24 6.06 -19.47
CA LEU A 661 -39.89 6.02 -20.02
C LEU A 661 -39.91 5.87 -21.55
N SER A 662 -38.88 6.39 -22.22
CA SER A 662 -38.60 6.02 -23.61
C SER A 662 -38.06 4.58 -23.72
N ARG A 663 -37.93 4.06 -24.95
CA ARG A 663 -37.31 2.75 -25.21
C ARG A 663 -35.96 2.63 -24.50
N ASN A 664 -35.73 1.48 -23.85
CA ASN A 664 -34.52 1.16 -23.08
C ASN A 664 -34.22 2.16 -21.94
N SER A 665 -35.24 2.84 -21.41
CA SER A 665 -35.09 3.79 -20.31
C SER A 665 -34.11 4.93 -20.59
N ALA A 666 -33.91 5.29 -21.87
CA ALA A 666 -32.95 6.32 -22.25
C ALA A 666 -33.33 7.72 -21.73
N ARG A 667 -34.63 7.97 -21.50
CA ARG A 667 -35.22 9.24 -21.02
C ARG A 667 -36.46 8.97 -20.18
N THR A 668 -36.73 9.85 -19.23
CA THR A 668 -38.00 9.92 -18.50
C THR A 668 -39.03 10.67 -19.32
N GLN A 669 -40.30 10.27 -19.25
CA GLN A 669 -41.42 10.99 -19.84
C GLN A 669 -42.23 11.72 -18.76
N ILE A 670 -42.66 12.94 -19.07
CA ILE A 670 -43.41 13.86 -18.21
C ILE A 670 -44.89 13.46 -18.13
#